data_AF-A0A9X1HK17-F1
#
_entry.id   AF-A0A9X1HK17-F1
#
_cell.length_a   1.000
_cell.length_b   1.000
_cell.length_c   1.000
_cell.angle_alpha   90.00
_cell.angle_beta   90.00
_cell.angle_gamma   90.00
#
_symmetry.space_group_name_H-M   'P 1'
#
loop_
_entity.id
_entity.type
_entity.pdbx_description
1 polymer ?
#
loop_
_entity_poly.entity_id
_entity_poly.type
_entity_poly.pdbx_seq_one_letter_code
_entity_poly.pdbx_strand_id
1 'polypeptide(L)'
;MPYRKLLILFILLMAATPLRAQIYESVFRPKLDWYELRSPHFRVIYHEGEDSAARTTAQLLESQYEIVQSLVGGNVRKLPVVLNGYNDNANGFVTPLHFRIEMEVPSIRGKAMNPRTGGWLENVVPHELVHALHMSVAPTIGVGGLIRPFSPDMSRMVHMTAPFGLFEGIAVFHETNMIYREGGRGNYPYFTRNFSSRLQENPWRLSQMHQSPVATRPFNRIYSGGYEFTSWLLYEHGFETTKNTIRFVSRFPFLGYGVALWSVTGDSPSTLYRDFMDDKLDEEAFRLQSIERAGVTSYRILQTGRKGDEIRRPLWISDDEILFYGSFYNDRPGFRRYNLQTGRMSMLLESRTIGDYRYALSTDRTHLVYSRMHSHPWHHNTFISDLHEVDITTGSLRQITEKARLFAPDYGPGGVINALKNDHESSRWVRIHPDGREETVLQVRPDNLVAIATRPQTKSNPANPANSINSAQPIHPVHPVHPVKNNTPPSTTNQPPTTDPQKNQYAVIANRNGVQALWLVDEGREYEITERTPDIAFRDAVVFDPQWSSDGSRLLISSDYGGVMNLYEYEPARDRMVQVTNSRYNAFEGSYSPDGNRVAFVTLEEGYHRGAVMDRSEFMDADLSDVIWRSPSVNRMEAGRLGRHLDEKAHDWEVRPYRDYFSFLKPRMVVPLLTYEQGPVGYRPGVMLAGGDVLRRSDYTLELTTSNSQLWYDVTYRNRSFFPGIALSAFREPTTAGFLNNGVVEQYILDETAVRAGIPLTFTIDTYARSSWLQADPFVRMGTLQVIDSRGDVISDRSENARFGFFAAWYHRLQQNIRDHQPNTGFVVFASTDHEFYTTADMLRRGVRGGVIGFLSPSLAVNHSLRVAVEGVYQSSRPIYSLSGLSREFDGNILIGFRNAGNLRFRYTIPLATVDRGSLTVPLFLHRAYLVLFTNTATDLDRAFDLENTRTIDMAG
;
A
#
# COMPACT_ATOMS: atom_id res chain seq x y z
N MET A 1 -25.96 -7.55 -44.02
CA MET A 1 -24.85 -7.58 -43.03
C MET A 1 -24.14 -6.22 -42.89
N PRO A 2 -24.73 -5.19 -42.23
CA PRO A 2 -24.02 -3.93 -41.92
C PRO A 2 -23.48 -3.85 -40.47
N TYR A 3 -23.97 -4.67 -39.55
CA TYR A 3 -23.71 -4.53 -38.11
C TYR A 3 -22.30 -4.98 -37.65
N ARG A 4 -21.60 -5.85 -38.40
CA ARG A 4 -20.22 -6.27 -38.07
C ARG A 4 -19.18 -5.15 -38.24
N LYS A 5 -19.37 -4.26 -39.22
CA LYS A 5 -18.48 -3.10 -39.42
C LYS A 5 -18.78 -1.98 -38.42
N LEU A 6 -20.05 -1.79 -38.07
CA LEU A 6 -20.48 -0.83 -37.05
C LEU A 6 -19.97 -1.19 -35.64
N LEU A 7 -19.92 -2.46 -35.28
CA LEU A 7 -19.39 -2.87 -33.97
C LEU A 7 -17.87 -2.70 -33.87
N ILE A 8 -17.11 -2.99 -34.94
CA ILE A 8 -15.66 -2.73 -35.00
C ILE A 8 -15.37 -1.23 -34.97
N LEU A 9 -16.18 -0.42 -35.67
CA LEU A 9 -16.10 1.04 -35.64
C LEU A 9 -16.44 1.60 -34.26
N PHE A 10 -17.45 1.05 -33.58
CA PHE A 10 -17.86 1.45 -32.24
C PHE A 10 -16.79 1.11 -31.17
N ILE A 11 -16.12 -0.04 -31.30
CA ILE A 11 -14.99 -0.43 -30.43
C ILE A 11 -13.74 0.43 -30.68
N LEU A 12 -13.48 0.83 -31.94
CA LEU A 12 -12.42 1.80 -32.27
C LEU A 12 -12.75 3.22 -31.79
N LEU A 13 -14.03 3.62 -31.81
CA LEU A 13 -14.50 4.94 -31.37
C LEU A 13 -14.52 5.11 -29.84
N MET A 14 -14.75 4.03 -29.08
CA MET A 14 -14.63 4.07 -27.61
C MET A 14 -13.16 4.22 -27.13
N ALA A 15 -12.18 3.98 -28.00
CA ALA A 15 -10.76 4.24 -27.75
C ALA A 15 -10.31 5.67 -28.15
N ALA A 16 -11.24 6.51 -28.63
CA ALA A 16 -10.97 7.87 -29.14
C ALA A 16 -11.24 8.97 -28.10
N THR A 17 -10.89 8.75 -26.83
CA THR A 17 -10.67 9.87 -25.91
C THR A 17 -9.30 10.48 -26.20
N PRO A 18 -9.11 11.80 -26.07
CA PRO A 18 -7.77 12.39 -26.15
C PRO A 18 -6.96 11.90 -24.94
N LEU A 19 -6.30 10.76 -25.09
CA LEU A 19 -5.32 10.21 -24.17
C LEU A 19 -4.03 11.03 -24.28
N ARG A 20 -4.03 12.27 -23.76
CA ARG A 20 -2.79 13.00 -23.43
C ARG A 20 -2.25 12.58 -22.06
N ALA A 21 -2.33 11.29 -21.75
CA ALA A 21 -1.84 10.72 -20.50
C ALA A 21 -0.42 10.19 -20.68
N GLN A 22 0.49 10.62 -19.82
CA GLN A 22 1.85 10.07 -19.75
C GLN A 22 1.77 8.60 -19.30
N ILE A 23 2.26 7.68 -20.13
CA ILE A 23 2.18 6.24 -19.82
C ILE A 23 3.35 5.79 -18.93
N TYR A 24 4.56 6.23 -19.25
CA TYR A 24 5.77 5.89 -18.49
C TYR A 24 6.22 7.06 -17.64
N GLU A 25 6.63 6.77 -16.40
CA GLU A 25 7.09 7.78 -15.45
C GLU A 25 8.47 7.40 -14.92
N SER A 26 9.47 8.27 -15.15
CA SER A 26 10.78 8.18 -14.49
C SER A 26 10.74 8.68 -13.05
N VAL A 27 11.56 8.07 -12.20
CA VAL A 27 11.64 8.34 -10.76
C VAL A 27 13.10 8.51 -10.32
N PHE A 28 13.32 9.34 -9.30
CA PHE A 28 14.63 9.49 -8.67
C PHE A 28 14.78 8.48 -7.52
N ARG A 29 15.61 7.45 -7.74
CA ARG A 29 15.96 6.43 -6.74
C ARG A 29 17.19 6.84 -5.92
N PRO A 30 17.39 6.26 -4.72
CA PRO A 30 18.65 6.39 -4.00
C PRO A 30 19.85 6.03 -4.87
N LYS A 31 20.95 6.77 -4.70
CA LYS A 31 22.21 6.51 -5.41
C LYS A 31 22.90 5.30 -4.77
N LEU A 32 22.63 4.13 -5.31
CA LEU A 32 23.18 2.84 -4.89
C LEU A 32 23.85 2.18 -6.09
N ASP A 33 24.79 1.27 -5.83
CA ASP A 33 25.36 0.40 -6.86
C ASP A 33 24.43 -0.78 -7.12
N TRP A 34 24.11 -1.02 -8.40
CA TRP A 34 23.14 -2.04 -8.82
C TRP A 34 23.84 -3.19 -9.55
N TYR A 35 23.35 -4.40 -9.30
CA TYR A 35 23.81 -5.66 -9.84
C TYR A 35 22.65 -6.41 -10.52
N GLU A 36 22.99 -7.33 -11.40
CA GLU A 36 22.07 -8.23 -12.09
C GLU A 36 22.55 -9.68 -11.88
N LEU A 37 21.73 -10.50 -11.23
CA LEU A 37 21.88 -11.95 -11.13
C LEU A 37 21.04 -12.62 -12.22
N ARG A 38 21.64 -13.54 -12.98
CA ARG A 38 20.99 -14.19 -14.13
C ARG A 38 20.73 -15.67 -13.89
N SER A 39 19.47 -16.03 -13.75
CA SER A 39 18.98 -17.41 -13.74
C SER A 39 18.45 -17.80 -15.14
N PRO A 40 18.07 -19.06 -15.42
CA PRO A 40 17.50 -19.47 -16.71
C PRO A 40 16.40 -18.55 -17.26
N HIS A 41 15.37 -18.25 -16.46
CA HIS A 41 14.18 -17.50 -16.87
C HIS A 41 14.15 -16.04 -16.41
N PHE A 42 14.98 -15.66 -15.43
CA PHE A 42 14.90 -14.34 -14.77
C PHE A 42 16.24 -13.59 -14.77
N ARG A 43 16.13 -12.27 -14.62
CA ARG A 43 17.26 -11.39 -14.27
C ARG A 43 16.87 -10.59 -13.03
N VAL A 44 17.44 -10.94 -11.88
CA VAL A 44 17.18 -10.26 -10.61
C VAL A 44 18.12 -9.06 -10.50
N ILE A 45 17.54 -7.87 -10.50
CA ILE A 45 18.21 -6.58 -10.42
C ILE A 45 18.08 -6.08 -8.98
N TYR A 46 19.21 -5.91 -8.31
CA TYR A 46 19.26 -5.59 -6.89
C TYR A 46 20.40 -4.61 -6.61
N HIS A 47 20.39 -3.94 -5.45
CA HIS A 47 21.48 -3.05 -5.05
C HIS A 47 22.43 -3.73 -4.05
N GLU A 48 23.61 -3.14 -3.85
CA GLU A 48 24.58 -3.62 -2.84
C GLU A 48 23.90 -3.91 -1.49
N GLY A 49 24.25 -5.06 -0.89
CA GLY A 49 23.68 -5.53 0.39
C GLY A 49 22.50 -6.48 0.24
N GLU A 50 21.88 -6.61 -0.94
CA GLU A 50 20.73 -7.50 -1.17
C GLU A 50 21.08 -8.82 -1.88
N ASP A 51 22.36 -9.23 -1.86
CA ASP A 51 22.85 -10.43 -2.56
C ASP A 51 22.12 -11.72 -2.14
N SER A 52 21.89 -11.89 -0.83
CA SER A 52 21.17 -13.05 -0.28
C SER A 52 19.70 -13.06 -0.72
N ALA A 53 19.03 -11.90 -0.66
CA ALA A 53 17.67 -11.73 -1.14
C ALA A 53 17.55 -11.99 -2.64
N ALA A 54 18.54 -11.56 -3.43
CA ALA A 54 18.58 -11.77 -4.87
C ALA A 54 18.72 -13.26 -5.25
N ARG A 55 19.60 -13.99 -4.56
CA ARG A 55 19.77 -15.44 -4.75
C ARG A 55 18.50 -16.20 -4.36
N THR A 56 17.97 -15.91 -3.17
CA THR A 56 16.71 -16.50 -2.67
C THR A 56 15.57 -16.25 -3.66
N THR A 57 15.41 -15.00 -4.12
CA THR A 57 14.37 -14.65 -5.11
C THR A 57 14.53 -15.46 -6.40
N ALA A 58 15.74 -15.54 -6.96
CA ALA A 58 15.95 -16.30 -8.19
C ALA A 58 15.68 -17.80 -8.01
N GLN A 59 16.07 -18.39 -6.88
CA GLN A 59 15.78 -19.80 -6.56
C GLN A 59 14.28 -20.06 -6.42
N LEU A 60 13.56 -19.19 -5.70
CA LEU A 60 12.12 -19.30 -5.56
C LEU A 60 11.43 -19.22 -6.92
N LEU A 61 11.80 -18.23 -7.75
CA LEU A 61 11.24 -18.08 -9.09
C LEU A 61 11.48 -19.29 -9.99
N GLU A 62 12.70 -19.82 -10.03
CA GLU A 62 13.01 -21.01 -10.83
C GLU A 62 12.32 -22.27 -10.28
N SER A 63 12.23 -22.42 -8.95
CA SER A 63 11.58 -23.58 -8.34
C SER A 63 10.06 -23.62 -8.59
N GLN A 64 9.43 -22.45 -8.73
CA GLN A 64 7.98 -22.32 -8.89
C GLN A 64 7.55 -22.11 -10.36
N TYR A 65 8.50 -21.91 -11.27
CA TYR A 65 8.22 -21.56 -12.67
C TYR A 65 7.29 -22.55 -13.37
N GLU A 66 7.61 -23.84 -13.34
CA GLU A 66 6.83 -24.86 -14.04
C GLU A 66 5.45 -25.09 -13.39
N ILE A 67 5.38 -25.00 -12.06
CA ILE A 67 4.14 -25.11 -11.28
C ILE A 67 3.18 -23.99 -11.68
N VAL A 68 3.63 -22.74 -11.59
CA VAL A 68 2.81 -21.59 -11.95
C VAL A 68 2.47 -21.60 -13.44
N GLN A 69 3.43 -21.96 -14.30
CA GLN A 69 3.19 -22.08 -15.74
C GLN A 69 2.10 -23.11 -16.05
N SER A 70 2.02 -24.22 -15.32
CA SER A 70 0.95 -25.20 -15.50
C SER A 70 -0.43 -24.61 -15.17
N LEU A 71 -0.50 -23.75 -14.15
CA LEU A 71 -1.73 -23.16 -13.63
C LEU A 71 -2.30 -22.01 -14.48
N VAL A 72 -1.44 -21.10 -14.98
CA VAL A 72 -1.89 -19.90 -15.74
C VAL A 72 -1.42 -19.89 -17.19
N GLY A 73 -0.48 -20.76 -17.55
CA GLY A 73 0.20 -20.73 -18.83
C GLY A 73 1.26 -19.63 -18.90
N GLY A 74 1.50 -19.13 -20.12
CA GLY A 74 2.47 -18.07 -20.33
C GLY A 74 3.91 -18.58 -20.37
N ASN A 75 4.80 -17.71 -20.80
CA ASN A 75 6.22 -17.97 -20.89
C ASN A 75 6.98 -16.66 -20.70
N VAL A 76 8.05 -16.70 -19.91
CA VAL A 76 8.95 -15.56 -19.78
C VAL A 76 10.38 -15.94 -20.15
N ARG A 77 11.14 -14.95 -20.62
CA ARG A 77 12.55 -15.12 -20.96
C ARG A 77 13.32 -13.93 -20.42
N LYS A 78 14.21 -14.19 -19.47
CA LYS A 78 15.01 -13.17 -18.76
C LYS A 78 14.12 -12.03 -18.27
N LEU A 79 13.01 -12.36 -17.61
CA LEU A 79 12.10 -11.37 -17.02
C LEU A 79 12.85 -10.56 -15.96
N PRO A 80 12.81 -9.22 -16.01
CA PRO A 80 13.38 -8.40 -14.96
C PRO A 80 12.60 -8.50 -13.64
N VAL A 81 13.35 -8.64 -12.55
CA VAL A 81 12.82 -8.64 -11.18
C VAL A 81 13.62 -7.61 -10.39
N VAL A 82 12.99 -6.56 -9.89
CA VAL A 82 13.67 -5.46 -9.18
C VAL A 82 13.46 -5.61 -7.68
N LEU A 83 14.54 -5.61 -6.91
CA LEU A 83 14.54 -5.66 -5.46
C LEU A 83 14.92 -4.30 -4.86
N ASN A 84 14.11 -3.79 -3.94
CA ASN A 84 14.34 -2.54 -3.22
C ASN A 84 14.49 -2.84 -1.72
N GLY A 85 15.67 -2.63 -1.14
CA GLY A 85 15.96 -2.84 0.29
C GLY A 85 15.85 -1.60 1.18
N TYR A 86 15.63 -0.44 0.57
CA TYR A 86 15.69 0.88 1.21
C TYR A 86 14.33 1.46 1.66
N ASN A 87 13.23 0.71 1.51
CA ASN A 87 11.87 1.14 1.83
C ASN A 87 11.28 0.27 2.94
N ASP A 88 10.62 0.86 3.92
CA ASP A 88 9.98 0.11 5.03
C ASP A 88 8.51 -0.22 4.76
N ASN A 89 7.92 0.36 3.71
CA ASN A 89 6.58 0.02 3.27
C ASN A 89 6.62 -1.16 2.30
N ALA A 90 6.52 -2.38 2.85
CA ALA A 90 6.54 -3.63 2.11
C ALA A 90 5.50 -3.67 0.98
N ASN A 91 5.91 -4.17 -0.19
CA ASN A 91 5.02 -4.38 -1.32
C ASN A 91 5.64 -5.36 -2.35
N GLY A 92 4.80 -5.98 -3.16
CA GLY A 92 5.16 -6.72 -4.36
C GLY A 92 4.16 -6.39 -5.46
N PHE A 93 4.61 -6.25 -6.70
CA PHE A 93 3.70 -6.10 -7.83
C PHE A 93 4.35 -6.51 -9.16
N VAL A 94 3.49 -6.87 -10.10
CA VAL A 94 3.80 -6.97 -11.53
C VAL A 94 3.10 -5.86 -12.28
N THR A 95 3.85 -5.21 -13.18
CA THR A 95 3.28 -4.19 -14.06
C THR A 95 3.45 -4.58 -15.52
N PRO A 96 2.43 -4.39 -16.39
CA PRO A 96 2.58 -4.59 -17.83
C PRO A 96 3.45 -3.50 -18.47
N LEU A 97 3.63 -2.35 -17.79
CA LEU A 97 4.43 -1.22 -18.23
C LEU A 97 5.87 -1.38 -17.77
N HIS A 98 6.81 -1.37 -18.72
CA HIS A 98 8.19 -1.76 -18.46
C HIS A 98 8.24 -3.16 -17.81
N PHE A 99 7.56 -4.12 -18.46
CA PHE A 99 7.21 -5.44 -17.90
C PHE A 99 8.29 -6.04 -17.00
N ARG A 100 7.98 -6.11 -15.70
CA ARG A 100 8.86 -6.59 -14.63
C ARG A 100 8.04 -7.00 -13.41
N ILE A 101 8.69 -7.79 -12.55
CA ILE A 101 8.30 -7.93 -11.15
C ILE A 101 9.09 -6.87 -10.37
N GLU A 102 8.47 -6.18 -9.42
CA GLU A 102 9.16 -5.26 -8.51
C GLU A 102 8.67 -5.49 -7.09
N MET A 103 9.59 -5.58 -6.14
CA MET A 103 9.26 -5.87 -4.75
C MET A 103 10.18 -5.13 -3.78
N GLU A 104 9.60 -4.79 -2.63
CA GLU A 104 10.31 -4.28 -1.47
C GLU A 104 10.76 -5.49 -0.63
N VAL A 105 12.06 -5.53 -0.28
CA VAL A 105 12.67 -6.65 0.45
C VAL A 105 12.16 -6.74 1.90
N PRO A 106 11.95 -5.64 2.64
CA PRO A 106 11.39 -5.72 3.98
C PRO A 106 9.98 -6.33 4.00
N SER A 107 9.73 -7.18 4.99
CA SER A 107 8.50 -7.98 5.08
C SER A 107 7.25 -7.16 5.36
N ILE A 108 6.12 -7.59 4.80
CA ILE A 108 4.81 -7.08 5.19
C ILE A 108 4.58 -7.27 6.70
N ARG A 109 4.14 -6.19 7.35
CA ARG A 109 3.94 -6.14 8.80
C ARG A 109 2.50 -6.49 9.17
N GLY A 110 2.32 -7.07 10.34
CA GLY A 110 1.01 -7.44 10.89
C GLY A 110 0.55 -8.86 10.51
N LYS A 111 -0.76 -9.05 10.45
CA LYS A 111 -1.43 -10.36 10.30
C LYS A 111 -1.93 -10.62 8.87
N ALA A 112 -1.45 -9.87 7.88
CA ALA A 112 -2.00 -9.96 6.53
C ALA A 112 -1.61 -11.26 5.81
N MET A 113 -0.43 -11.81 6.12
CA MET A 113 0.09 -13.05 5.53
C MET A 113 0.09 -14.19 6.52
N ASN A 114 -0.04 -15.42 6.02
CA ASN A 114 0.07 -16.62 6.83
C ASN A 114 1.54 -16.86 7.20
N PRO A 115 1.92 -16.72 8.49
CA PRO A 115 3.31 -16.94 8.92
C PRO A 115 3.80 -18.36 8.63
N ARG A 116 2.89 -19.35 8.54
CA ARG A 116 3.23 -20.74 8.21
C ARG A 116 3.72 -20.95 6.79
N THR A 117 3.71 -19.94 5.92
CA THR A 117 4.34 -20.05 4.60
C THR A 117 5.87 -20.04 4.70
N GLY A 118 6.42 -19.43 5.75
CA GLY A 118 7.84 -19.13 5.87
C GLY A 118 8.09 -17.63 5.89
N GLY A 119 9.17 -17.20 5.24
CA GLY A 119 9.56 -15.79 5.14
C GLY A 119 8.74 -14.98 4.13
N TRP A 120 8.97 -13.67 4.11
CA TRP A 120 8.29 -12.76 3.17
C TRP A 120 8.52 -13.14 1.70
N LEU A 121 9.78 -13.41 1.32
CA LEU A 121 10.12 -13.77 -0.06
C LEU A 121 9.45 -15.08 -0.49
N GLU A 122 9.34 -16.08 0.40
CA GLU A 122 8.67 -17.36 0.12
C GLU A 122 7.17 -17.21 -0.14
N ASN A 123 6.56 -16.12 0.35
CA ASN A 123 5.16 -15.80 0.09
C ASN A 123 5.00 -14.91 -1.16
N VAL A 124 5.69 -13.77 -1.23
CA VAL A 124 5.49 -12.76 -2.28
C VAL A 124 6.07 -13.19 -3.63
N VAL A 125 7.23 -13.85 -3.66
CA VAL A 125 7.89 -14.15 -4.94
C VAL A 125 7.07 -15.11 -5.80
N PRO A 126 6.55 -16.24 -5.26
CA PRO A 126 5.69 -17.12 -6.04
C PRO A 126 4.32 -16.50 -6.36
N HIS A 127 3.80 -15.62 -5.49
CA HIS A 127 2.58 -14.85 -5.75
C HIS A 127 2.74 -13.96 -6.99
N GLU A 128 3.79 -13.13 -7.03
CA GLU A 128 4.03 -12.23 -8.17
C GLU A 128 4.38 -13.00 -9.45
N LEU A 129 4.92 -14.21 -9.33
CA LEU A 129 5.18 -15.07 -10.50
C LEU A 129 3.87 -15.46 -11.22
N VAL A 130 2.78 -15.69 -10.50
CA VAL A 130 1.44 -15.91 -11.08
C VAL A 130 1.03 -14.70 -11.91
N HIS A 131 1.29 -13.50 -11.38
CA HIS A 131 1.00 -12.26 -12.09
C HIS A 131 1.84 -12.09 -13.36
N ALA A 132 3.13 -12.36 -13.28
CA ALA A 132 4.03 -12.29 -14.42
C ALA A 132 3.66 -13.30 -15.52
N LEU A 133 3.37 -14.55 -15.15
CA LEU A 133 3.08 -15.59 -16.13
C LEU A 133 1.72 -15.39 -16.81
N HIS A 134 0.66 -15.02 -16.09
CA HIS A 134 -0.62 -14.74 -16.76
C HIS A 134 -0.50 -13.56 -17.74
N MET A 135 0.18 -12.47 -17.35
CA MET A 135 0.38 -11.31 -18.25
C MET A 135 1.23 -11.66 -19.47
N SER A 136 2.05 -12.71 -19.37
CA SER A 136 2.86 -13.18 -20.48
C SER A 136 2.07 -14.03 -21.50
N VAL A 137 0.86 -14.49 -21.15
CA VAL A 137 -0.03 -15.23 -22.06
C VAL A 137 -0.42 -14.32 -23.22
N ALA A 138 -0.06 -14.75 -24.43
CA ALA A 138 -0.46 -14.07 -25.66
C ALA A 138 -0.91 -15.12 -26.69
N PRO A 139 -2.22 -15.21 -27.01
CA PRO A 139 -2.72 -16.14 -28.00
C PRO A 139 -2.28 -15.70 -29.41
N THR A 140 -2.08 -16.64 -30.34
CA THR A 140 -1.70 -16.33 -31.73
C THR A 140 -2.77 -15.55 -32.49
N ILE A 141 -4.05 -15.75 -32.14
CA ILE A 141 -5.22 -15.09 -32.73
C ILE A 141 -5.89 -14.24 -31.66
N GLY A 142 -6.35 -13.03 -32.00
CA GLY A 142 -7.05 -12.11 -31.09
C GLY A 142 -6.28 -10.80 -30.85
N VAL A 143 -6.90 -9.86 -30.14
CA VAL A 143 -6.36 -8.49 -29.96
C VAL A 143 -4.95 -8.52 -29.35
N GLY A 144 -4.76 -9.26 -28.26
CA GLY A 144 -3.47 -9.34 -27.57
C GLY A 144 -2.34 -9.92 -28.42
N GLY A 145 -2.64 -10.93 -29.24
CA GLY A 145 -1.69 -11.57 -30.15
C GLY A 145 -1.24 -10.66 -31.30
N LEU A 146 -2.21 -10.01 -31.95
CA LEU A 146 -1.97 -9.15 -33.10
C LEU A 146 -1.08 -7.95 -32.75
N ILE A 147 -1.24 -7.36 -31.55
CA ILE A 147 -0.49 -6.16 -31.16
C ILE A 147 0.88 -6.44 -30.54
N ARG A 148 1.13 -7.67 -30.07
CA ARG A 148 2.35 -8.03 -29.33
C ARG A 148 3.66 -7.73 -30.06
N PRO A 149 3.82 -8.01 -31.37
CA PRO A 149 5.11 -7.84 -32.05
C PRO A 149 5.61 -6.39 -32.07
N PHE A 150 4.69 -5.41 -32.08
CA PHE A 150 5.03 -3.99 -32.16
C PHE A 150 4.75 -3.23 -30.85
N SER A 151 3.79 -3.67 -30.04
CA SER A 151 3.39 -3.01 -28.79
C SER A 151 3.25 -4.03 -27.66
N PRO A 152 4.37 -4.65 -27.21
CA PRO A 152 4.32 -5.73 -26.24
C PRO A 152 3.73 -5.31 -24.89
N ASP A 153 3.95 -4.09 -24.41
CA ASP A 153 3.38 -3.64 -23.12
C ASP A 153 1.87 -3.41 -23.25
N MET A 154 1.39 -2.86 -24.37
CA MET A 154 -0.04 -2.76 -24.68
C MET A 154 -0.71 -4.14 -24.79
N SER A 155 -0.04 -5.12 -25.40
CA SER A 155 -0.49 -6.52 -25.44
C SER A 155 -0.71 -7.09 -24.03
N ARG A 156 0.16 -6.77 -23.08
CA ARG A 156 -0.01 -7.21 -21.69
C ARG A 156 -1.11 -6.45 -20.96
N MET A 157 -1.30 -5.17 -21.26
CA MET A 157 -2.40 -4.36 -20.68
C MET A 157 -3.79 -4.92 -21.01
N VAL A 158 -3.93 -5.74 -22.06
CA VAL A 158 -5.17 -6.48 -22.36
C VAL A 158 -5.64 -7.32 -21.16
N HIS A 159 -4.71 -7.86 -20.36
CA HIS A 159 -5.06 -8.63 -19.16
C HIS A 159 -5.67 -7.78 -18.04
N MET A 160 -5.48 -6.45 -18.07
CA MET A 160 -6.10 -5.53 -17.11
C MET A 160 -7.60 -5.29 -17.36
N THR A 161 -8.19 -5.85 -18.43
CA THR A 161 -9.65 -5.80 -18.62
C THR A 161 -10.38 -6.88 -17.83
N ALA A 162 -9.68 -7.91 -17.36
CA ALA A 162 -10.21 -8.83 -16.37
C ALA A 162 -10.16 -8.22 -14.97
N PRO A 163 -11.12 -8.55 -14.09
CA PRO A 163 -11.19 -8.00 -12.75
C PRO A 163 -10.05 -8.55 -11.87
N PHE A 164 -9.42 -7.69 -11.06
CA PHE A 164 -8.23 -8.03 -10.27
C PHE A 164 -8.40 -9.26 -9.37
N GLY A 165 -9.55 -9.42 -8.71
CA GLY A 165 -9.76 -10.54 -7.78
C GLY A 165 -9.76 -11.91 -8.44
N LEU A 166 -9.86 -12.00 -9.77
CA LEU A 166 -9.54 -13.25 -10.48
C LEU A 166 -8.07 -13.60 -10.29
N PHE A 167 -7.19 -12.69 -10.67
CA PHE A 167 -5.75 -12.94 -10.66
C PHE A 167 -5.24 -13.07 -9.23
N GLU A 168 -5.75 -12.23 -8.31
CA GLU A 168 -5.47 -12.38 -6.89
C GLU A 168 -5.97 -13.72 -6.35
N GLY A 169 -7.16 -14.16 -6.75
CA GLY A 169 -7.69 -15.46 -6.36
C GLY A 169 -6.82 -16.63 -6.81
N ILE A 170 -6.32 -16.60 -8.05
CA ILE A 170 -5.39 -17.61 -8.58
C ILE A 170 -4.06 -17.59 -7.82
N ALA A 171 -3.54 -16.39 -7.53
CA ALA A 171 -2.28 -16.24 -6.83
C ALA A 171 -2.37 -16.73 -5.37
N VAL A 172 -3.47 -16.42 -4.68
CA VAL A 172 -3.74 -16.96 -3.33
C VAL A 172 -3.99 -18.47 -3.36
N PHE A 173 -4.63 -18.98 -4.41
CA PHE A 173 -4.81 -20.42 -4.60
C PHE A 173 -3.46 -21.14 -4.75
N HIS A 174 -2.55 -20.59 -5.55
CA HIS A 174 -1.18 -21.09 -5.69
C HIS A 174 -0.45 -21.07 -4.34
N GLU A 175 -0.48 -19.94 -3.63
CA GLU A 175 0.14 -19.83 -2.29
C GLU A 175 -0.31 -20.93 -1.33
N THR A 176 -1.61 -21.24 -1.37
CA THR A 176 -2.26 -22.12 -0.39
C THR A 176 -2.06 -23.60 -0.73
N ASN A 177 -2.13 -23.95 -2.01
CA ASN A 177 -2.23 -25.35 -2.42
C ASN A 177 -0.95 -25.89 -3.07
N MET A 178 -0.03 -25.02 -3.48
CA MET A 178 1.10 -25.41 -4.35
C MET A 178 2.49 -25.04 -3.81
N ILE A 179 2.56 -24.27 -2.72
CA ILE A 179 3.84 -23.91 -2.07
C ILE A 179 4.14 -24.84 -0.89
N TYR A 180 3.30 -24.79 0.15
CA TYR A 180 3.45 -25.58 1.37
C TYR A 180 2.07 -25.92 1.94
N ARG A 181 1.89 -27.14 2.45
CA ARG A 181 0.57 -27.69 2.85
C ARG A 181 -0.20 -26.85 3.85
N GLU A 182 0.49 -26.26 4.84
CA GLU A 182 -0.12 -25.40 5.87
C GLU A 182 0.13 -23.90 5.60
N GLY A 183 0.78 -23.58 4.49
CA GLY A 183 1.14 -22.23 4.07
C GLY A 183 0.01 -21.55 3.28
N GLY A 184 0.26 -20.31 2.86
CA GLY A 184 -0.68 -19.53 2.07
C GLY A 184 -1.90 -19.04 2.84
N ARG A 185 -2.53 -17.98 2.32
CA ARG A 185 -3.60 -17.27 3.04
C ARG A 185 -4.90 -18.07 3.16
N GLY A 186 -5.16 -19.01 2.25
CA GLY A 186 -6.34 -19.88 2.33
C GLY A 186 -6.34 -20.85 3.51
N ASN A 187 -5.16 -21.18 4.06
CA ASN A 187 -5.02 -21.99 5.27
C ASN A 187 -4.99 -21.15 6.56
N TYR A 188 -5.28 -19.84 6.46
CA TYR A 188 -5.12 -18.90 7.57
C TYR A 188 -6.47 -18.32 8.02
N PRO A 189 -7.01 -18.75 9.18
CA PRO A 189 -8.28 -18.26 9.72
C PRO A 189 -8.41 -16.74 9.80
N TYR A 190 -7.35 -16.00 10.16
CA TYR A 190 -7.40 -14.54 10.16
C TYR A 190 -7.85 -13.98 8.80
N PHE A 191 -7.42 -14.60 7.71
CA PHE A 191 -7.77 -14.23 6.35
C PHE A 191 -9.15 -14.75 5.95
N THR A 192 -9.41 -16.06 6.06
CA THR A 192 -10.64 -16.71 5.57
C THR A 192 -11.90 -16.25 6.29
N ARG A 193 -11.81 -15.96 7.60
CA ARG A 193 -12.99 -15.49 8.35
C ARG A 193 -13.48 -14.10 7.93
N ASN A 194 -12.71 -13.31 7.19
CA ASN A 194 -13.21 -12.07 6.58
C ASN A 194 -14.34 -12.32 5.58
N PHE A 195 -14.27 -13.44 4.84
CA PHE A 195 -15.34 -13.88 3.96
C PHE A 195 -16.46 -14.55 4.75
N SER A 196 -16.14 -15.52 5.62
CA SER A 196 -17.14 -16.26 6.41
C SER A 196 -18.04 -15.36 7.23
N SER A 197 -17.49 -14.31 7.85
CA SER A 197 -18.25 -13.36 8.70
C SER A 197 -19.35 -12.58 8.01
N ARG A 198 -19.48 -12.70 6.68
CA ARG A 198 -20.54 -12.06 5.90
C ARG A 198 -21.51 -13.01 5.23
N LEU A 199 -21.23 -14.32 5.22
CA LEU A 199 -21.98 -15.29 4.42
C LEU A 199 -23.49 -15.27 4.71
N GLN A 200 -23.87 -15.21 5.98
CA GLN A 200 -25.27 -15.34 6.39
C GLN A 200 -26.06 -14.02 6.32
N GLU A 201 -25.46 -12.89 6.71
CA GLU A 201 -26.20 -11.63 6.84
C GLU A 201 -26.09 -10.73 5.60
N ASN A 202 -24.90 -10.63 5.01
CA ASN A 202 -24.62 -9.68 3.93
C ASN A 202 -23.55 -10.21 2.96
N PRO A 203 -23.85 -11.32 2.23
CA PRO A 203 -22.88 -11.96 1.37
C PRO A 203 -22.46 -11.05 0.22
N TRP A 204 -21.18 -11.12 -0.15
CA TRP A 204 -20.69 -10.39 -1.31
C TRP A 204 -21.18 -11.02 -2.60
N ARG A 205 -21.59 -10.18 -3.53
CA ARG A 205 -21.84 -10.64 -4.91
C ARG A 205 -20.55 -11.09 -5.56
N LEU A 206 -20.66 -11.97 -6.57
CA LEU A 206 -19.53 -12.40 -7.38
C LEU A 206 -18.68 -11.24 -7.91
N SER A 207 -19.31 -10.15 -8.38
CA SER A 207 -18.57 -8.96 -8.84
C SER A 207 -17.82 -8.23 -7.74
N GLN A 208 -18.35 -8.17 -6.52
CA GLN A 208 -17.68 -7.55 -5.37
C GLN A 208 -16.43 -8.34 -4.95
N MET A 209 -16.46 -9.66 -5.05
CA MET A 209 -15.30 -10.52 -4.77
C MET A 209 -14.17 -10.34 -5.80
N HIS A 210 -14.46 -9.82 -6.98
CA HIS A 210 -13.48 -9.69 -8.06
C HIS A 210 -13.05 -8.24 -8.34
N GLN A 211 -13.86 -7.25 -7.96
CA GLN A 211 -13.58 -5.83 -8.20
C GLN A 211 -13.03 -5.14 -6.94
N SER A 212 -11.91 -4.44 -7.12
CA SER A 212 -11.21 -3.74 -6.05
C SER A 212 -12.14 -2.74 -5.34
N PRO A 213 -12.39 -2.91 -4.04
CA PRO A 213 -13.20 -1.97 -3.28
C PRO A 213 -12.49 -0.63 -3.15
N VAL A 214 -13.22 0.47 -3.33
CA VAL A 214 -12.68 1.83 -3.07
C VAL A 214 -13.41 2.55 -1.93
N ALA A 215 -14.41 1.91 -1.30
CA ALA A 215 -15.25 2.59 -0.30
C ALA A 215 -15.90 1.71 0.76
N THR A 216 -15.82 0.38 0.61
CA THR A 216 -16.37 -0.58 1.56
C THR A 216 -15.29 -1.58 1.95
N ARG A 217 -15.26 -1.89 3.23
CA ARG A 217 -14.35 -2.85 3.85
C ARG A 217 -14.90 -4.27 3.73
N PRO A 218 -14.00 -5.26 3.71
CA PRO A 218 -12.56 -5.13 3.85
C PRO A 218 -11.93 -4.80 2.49
N PHE A 219 -10.89 -3.96 2.49
CA PHE A 219 -10.29 -3.50 1.24
C PHE A 219 -9.51 -4.58 0.49
N ASN A 220 -9.19 -5.67 1.18
CA ASN A 220 -8.54 -6.85 0.62
C ASN A 220 -9.55 -7.95 0.21
N ARG A 221 -10.86 -7.66 0.08
CA ARG A 221 -11.85 -8.68 -0.31
C ARG A 221 -11.58 -9.36 -1.65
N ILE A 222 -10.82 -8.72 -2.55
CA ILE A 222 -10.41 -9.32 -3.82
C ILE A 222 -9.45 -10.50 -3.62
N TYR A 223 -8.74 -10.53 -2.49
CA TYR A 223 -7.91 -11.66 -2.12
C TYR A 223 -8.76 -12.73 -1.46
N SER A 224 -9.55 -12.40 -0.42
CA SER A 224 -10.32 -13.41 0.31
C SER A 224 -11.49 -13.97 -0.51
N GLY A 225 -12.36 -13.11 -1.03
CA GLY A 225 -13.48 -13.54 -1.87
C GLY A 225 -13.02 -14.10 -3.23
N GLY A 226 -11.98 -13.49 -3.82
CA GLY A 226 -11.39 -14.00 -5.06
C GLY A 226 -10.79 -15.40 -4.89
N TYR A 227 -10.10 -15.65 -3.78
CA TYR A 227 -9.58 -16.98 -3.43
C TYR A 227 -10.69 -18.00 -3.21
N GLU A 228 -11.70 -17.69 -2.38
CA GLU A 228 -12.77 -18.63 -2.06
C GLU A 228 -13.49 -19.10 -3.33
N PHE A 229 -13.83 -18.16 -4.23
CA PHE A 229 -14.44 -18.48 -5.51
C PHE A 229 -13.48 -19.24 -6.44
N THR A 230 -12.22 -18.81 -6.56
CA THR A 230 -11.26 -19.47 -7.47
C THR A 230 -10.94 -20.88 -7.01
N SER A 231 -10.78 -21.10 -5.71
CA SER A 231 -10.52 -22.42 -5.15
C SER A 231 -11.68 -23.37 -5.43
N TRP A 232 -12.91 -22.95 -5.14
CA TRP A 232 -14.12 -23.71 -5.48
C TRP A 232 -14.19 -24.02 -6.98
N LEU A 233 -14.01 -22.99 -7.82
CA LEU A 233 -14.07 -23.12 -9.27
C LEU A 233 -13.08 -24.16 -9.81
N LEU A 234 -11.87 -24.21 -9.28
CA LEU A 234 -10.83 -25.14 -9.72
C LEU A 234 -11.08 -26.57 -9.25
N TYR A 235 -11.65 -26.76 -8.05
CA TYR A 235 -12.03 -28.10 -7.57
C TYR A 235 -13.24 -28.66 -8.33
N GLU A 236 -14.22 -27.81 -8.67
CA GLU A 236 -15.45 -28.23 -9.34
C GLU A 236 -15.27 -28.39 -10.85
N HIS A 237 -14.60 -27.45 -11.51
CA HIS A 237 -14.48 -27.41 -12.98
C HIS A 237 -13.08 -27.76 -13.50
N GLY A 238 -12.12 -28.04 -12.61
CA GLY A 238 -10.77 -28.51 -12.95
C GLY A 238 -9.73 -27.41 -13.18
N PHE A 239 -8.46 -27.79 -13.01
CA PHE A 239 -7.28 -26.89 -13.01
C PHE A 239 -6.96 -26.18 -14.33
N GLU A 240 -7.52 -26.63 -15.47
CA GLU A 240 -7.35 -25.95 -16.76
C GLU A 240 -8.28 -24.73 -16.94
N THR A 241 -9.27 -24.55 -16.06
CA THR A 241 -10.27 -23.48 -16.14
C THR A 241 -9.64 -22.09 -16.14
N THR A 242 -8.71 -21.83 -15.23
CA THR A 242 -7.98 -20.54 -15.14
C THR A 242 -7.19 -20.24 -16.41
N LYS A 243 -6.41 -21.22 -16.87
CA LYS A 243 -5.61 -21.10 -18.10
C LYS A 243 -6.47 -20.82 -19.34
N ASN A 244 -7.63 -21.47 -19.45
CA ASN A 244 -8.54 -21.28 -20.58
C ASN A 244 -9.28 -19.93 -20.52
N THR A 245 -9.68 -19.49 -19.33
CA THR A 245 -10.33 -18.19 -19.16
C THR A 245 -9.36 -17.01 -19.37
N ILE A 246 -8.11 -17.12 -18.92
CA ILE A 246 -7.04 -16.14 -19.21
C ILE A 246 -6.82 -16.02 -20.72
N ARG A 247 -6.71 -17.16 -21.42
CA ARG A 247 -6.60 -17.18 -22.88
C ARG A 247 -7.80 -16.53 -23.55
N PHE A 248 -9.02 -16.77 -23.06
CA PHE A 248 -10.23 -16.15 -23.59
C PHE A 248 -10.18 -14.63 -23.46
N VAL A 249 -9.88 -14.10 -22.27
CA VAL A 249 -9.79 -12.64 -22.03
C VAL A 249 -8.75 -11.99 -22.94
N SER A 250 -7.59 -12.63 -23.10
CA SER A 250 -6.54 -12.12 -23.99
C SER A 250 -6.96 -12.09 -25.48
N ARG A 251 -7.85 -13.00 -25.90
CA ARG A 251 -8.43 -13.01 -27.26
C ARG A 251 -9.52 -11.95 -27.43
N PHE A 252 -10.42 -11.84 -26.45
CA PHE A 252 -11.65 -11.06 -26.50
C PHE A 252 -11.81 -10.16 -25.25
N PRO A 253 -10.95 -9.15 -25.09
CA PRO A 253 -10.88 -8.35 -23.85
C PRO A 253 -12.14 -7.55 -23.52
N PHE A 254 -13.05 -7.37 -24.49
CA PHE A 254 -14.27 -6.58 -24.36
C PHE A 254 -15.49 -7.38 -23.91
N LEU A 255 -15.43 -8.72 -23.91
CA LEU A 255 -16.57 -9.59 -23.58
C LEU A 255 -16.73 -9.86 -22.07
N GLY A 256 -15.87 -9.30 -21.22
CA GLY A 256 -15.93 -9.48 -19.77
C GLY A 256 -15.56 -10.90 -19.31
N TYR A 257 -15.14 -11.01 -18.03
CA TYR A 257 -14.71 -12.29 -17.46
C TYR A 257 -15.86 -13.29 -17.27
N GLY A 258 -17.08 -12.80 -17.03
CA GLY A 258 -18.25 -13.66 -16.90
C GLY A 258 -18.55 -14.47 -18.17
N VAL A 259 -18.28 -13.90 -19.36
CA VAL A 259 -18.42 -14.63 -20.63
C VAL A 259 -17.28 -15.63 -20.80
N ALA A 260 -16.07 -15.31 -20.33
CA ALA A 260 -14.96 -16.25 -20.31
C ALA A 260 -15.28 -17.49 -19.46
N LEU A 261 -15.79 -17.28 -18.24
CA LEU A 261 -16.26 -18.35 -17.36
C LEU A 261 -17.30 -19.21 -18.07
N TRP A 262 -18.37 -18.59 -18.58
CA TRP A 262 -19.44 -19.32 -19.24
C TRP A 262 -18.95 -20.13 -20.45
N SER A 263 -18.05 -19.58 -21.25
CA SER A 263 -17.48 -20.27 -22.40
C SER A 263 -16.61 -21.47 -22.02
N VAL A 264 -16.04 -21.49 -20.82
CA VAL A 264 -15.09 -22.52 -20.37
C VAL A 264 -15.77 -23.58 -19.51
N THR A 265 -16.66 -23.18 -18.60
CA THR A 265 -17.35 -24.09 -17.67
C THR A 265 -18.67 -24.63 -18.25
N GLY A 266 -19.29 -23.90 -19.19
CA GLY A 266 -20.64 -24.18 -19.68
C GLY A 266 -21.75 -23.51 -18.87
N ASP A 267 -21.43 -23.01 -17.68
CA ASP A 267 -22.39 -22.41 -16.74
C ASP A 267 -22.35 -20.89 -16.71
N SER A 268 -23.54 -20.29 -16.57
CA SER A 268 -23.64 -18.84 -16.45
C SER A 268 -22.99 -18.35 -15.15
N PRO A 269 -22.45 -17.11 -15.07
CA PRO A 269 -21.91 -16.57 -13.83
C PRO A 269 -22.89 -16.57 -12.65
N SER A 270 -24.20 -16.48 -12.92
CA SER A 270 -25.24 -16.59 -11.88
C SER A 270 -25.41 -18.02 -11.36
N THR A 271 -25.31 -19.02 -12.24
CA THR A 271 -25.33 -20.45 -11.87
C THR A 271 -24.13 -20.74 -10.98
N LEU A 272 -22.92 -20.40 -11.48
CA LEU A 272 -21.67 -20.57 -10.73
C LEU A 272 -21.71 -19.90 -9.36
N TYR A 273 -22.23 -18.67 -9.27
CA TYR A 273 -22.33 -17.97 -7.99
C TYR A 273 -23.31 -18.65 -7.03
N ARG A 274 -24.47 -19.11 -7.50
CA ARG A 274 -25.44 -19.77 -6.65
C ARG A 274 -24.84 -21.06 -6.08
N ASP A 275 -24.28 -21.90 -6.94
CA ASP A 275 -23.76 -23.20 -6.55
C ASP A 275 -22.55 -23.03 -5.60
N PHE A 276 -21.66 -22.06 -5.88
CA PHE A 276 -20.60 -21.64 -4.95
C PHE A 276 -21.13 -21.21 -3.57
N MET A 277 -22.19 -20.41 -3.54
CA MET A 277 -22.73 -19.89 -2.29
C MET A 277 -23.45 -20.98 -1.49
N ASP A 278 -24.14 -21.90 -2.15
CA ASP A 278 -24.79 -23.05 -1.51
C ASP A 278 -23.73 -23.90 -0.78
N ASP A 279 -22.64 -24.26 -1.47
CA ASP A 279 -21.51 -25.00 -0.88
C ASP A 279 -20.89 -24.26 0.32
N LYS A 280 -20.68 -22.94 0.20
CA LYS A 280 -20.06 -22.14 1.27
C LYS A 280 -20.97 -21.94 2.47
N LEU A 281 -22.28 -21.85 2.26
CA LEU A 281 -23.25 -21.77 3.36
C LEU A 281 -23.30 -23.09 4.13
N ASP A 282 -23.24 -24.23 3.45
CA ASP A 282 -23.23 -25.55 4.07
C ASP A 282 -21.93 -25.80 4.86
N GLU A 283 -20.76 -25.48 4.27
CA GLU A 283 -19.46 -25.54 4.94
C GLU A 283 -19.45 -24.71 6.23
N GLU A 284 -19.99 -23.49 6.15
CA GLU A 284 -20.00 -22.55 7.27
C GLU A 284 -21.00 -22.96 8.36
N ALA A 285 -22.17 -23.49 7.99
CA ALA A 285 -23.15 -24.01 8.94
C ALA A 285 -22.58 -25.18 9.75
N PHE A 286 -21.88 -26.11 9.10
CA PHE A 286 -21.22 -27.22 9.77
C PHE A 286 -20.16 -26.74 10.76
N ARG A 287 -19.35 -25.77 10.36
CA ARG A 287 -18.31 -25.19 11.22
C ARG A 287 -18.90 -24.49 12.45
N LEU A 288 -19.89 -23.61 12.25
CA LEU A 288 -20.52 -22.85 13.33
C LEU A 288 -21.20 -23.77 14.35
N GLN A 289 -21.79 -24.88 13.92
CA GLN A 289 -22.39 -25.85 14.83
C GLN A 289 -21.41 -26.37 15.90
N SER A 290 -20.14 -26.62 15.53
CA SER A 290 -19.13 -27.08 16.48
C SER A 290 -18.76 -26.02 17.53
N ILE A 291 -18.65 -24.76 17.10
CA ILE A 291 -18.33 -23.62 17.96
C ILE A 291 -19.49 -23.32 18.92
N GLU A 292 -20.72 -23.34 18.41
CA GLU A 292 -21.91 -23.07 19.21
C GLU A 292 -22.17 -24.15 20.26
N ARG A 293 -21.91 -25.43 19.93
CA ARG A 293 -21.94 -26.53 20.90
C ARG A 293 -20.89 -26.39 22.00
N ALA A 294 -19.72 -25.85 21.69
CA ALA A 294 -18.67 -25.59 22.66
C ALA A 294 -18.93 -24.34 23.53
N GLY A 295 -19.96 -23.54 23.20
CA GLY A 295 -20.34 -22.32 23.90
C GLY A 295 -19.56 -21.10 23.43
N VAL A 296 -20.24 -20.15 22.79
CA VAL A 296 -19.65 -18.87 22.35
C VAL A 296 -19.53 -17.93 23.54
N THR A 297 -18.35 -17.32 23.73
CA THR A 297 -18.12 -16.37 24.82
C THR A 297 -18.90 -15.07 24.60
N SER A 298 -19.54 -14.58 25.66
CA SER A 298 -20.30 -13.32 25.64
C SER A 298 -19.39 -12.12 25.89
N TYR A 299 -19.62 -11.03 25.16
CA TYR A 299 -18.83 -9.80 25.31
C TYR A 299 -19.65 -8.56 24.92
N ARG A 300 -19.17 -7.38 25.31
CA ARG A 300 -19.79 -6.09 24.98
C ARG A 300 -18.98 -5.34 23.92
N ILE A 301 -19.59 -5.05 22.78
CA ILE A 301 -19.01 -4.21 21.71
C ILE A 301 -18.92 -2.73 22.13
N LEU A 302 -17.80 -2.09 21.80
CA LEU A 302 -17.62 -0.64 21.92
C LEU A 302 -18.44 0.09 20.86
N GLN A 303 -19.38 0.93 21.29
CA GLN A 303 -20.29 1.65 20.40
C GLN A 303 -19.63 2.95 19.91
N THR A 304 -18.93 2.91 18.78
CA THR A 304 -18.16 4.06 18.27
C THR A 304 -19.03 5.20 17.74
N GLY A 305 -20.27 4.91 17.33
CA GLY A 305 -21.13 5.84 16.59
C GLY A 305 -20.59 6.18 15.19
N ARG A 306 -19.59 5.45 14.70
CA ARG A 306 -18.97 5.64 13.38
C ARG A 306 -19.37 4.53 12.43
N LYS A 307 -19.03 4.71 11.14
CA LYS A 307 -19.31 3.71 10.10
C LYS A 307 -18.03 3.03 9.66
N GLY A 308 -18.10 1.71 9.54
CA GLY A 308 -17.06 0.87 8.97
C GLY A 308 -15.84 0.75 9.86
N ASP A 309 -16.02 0.27 11.09
CA ASP A 309 -14.97 0.23 12.11
C ASP A 309 -13.77 -0.61 11.68
N GLU A 310 -12.58 -0.06 11.92
CA GLU A 310 -11.30 -0.75 11.99
C GLU A 310 -10.61 -0.28 13.26
N ILE A 311 -10.89 -1.00 14.36
CA ILE A 311 -10.27 -0.79 15.67
C ILE A 311 -9.13 -1.78 15.82
N ARG A 312 -7.97 -1.30 16.25
CA ARG A 312 -6.77 -2.10 16.47
C ARG A 312 -6.19 -1.88 17.86
N ARG A 313 -5.80 -2.99 18.49
CA ARG A 313 -5.03 -3.07 19.74
C ARG A 313 -5.59 -2.23 20.90
N PRO A 314 -6.84 -2.46 21.36
CA PRO A 314 -7.36 -1.74 22.52
C PRO A 314 -6.51 -1.99 23.76
N LEU A 315 -6.00 -0.93 24.38
CA LEU A 315 -5.22 -0.93 25.62
C LEU A 315 -5.95 -0.13 26.69
N TRP A 316 -5.98 -0.61 27.92
CA TRP A 316 -6.60 0.14 29.03
C TRP A 316 -5.68 1.29 29.47
N ILE A 317 -6.24 2.47 29.73
CA ILE A 317 -5.53 3.58 30.38
C ILE A 317 -5.86 3.60 31.88
N SER A 318 -7.13 3.32 32.20
CA SER A 318 -7.65 3.14 33.56
C SER A 318 -8.69 2.02 33.55
N ASP A 319 -9.33 1.71 34.68
CA ASP A 319 -10.38 0.70 34.75
C ASP A 319 -11.63 1.05 33.94
N ASP A 320 -11.82 2.30 33.49
CA ASP A 320 -13.01 2.70 32.72
C ASP A 320 -12.69 3.34 31.36
N GLU A 321 -11.42 3.38 30.98
CA GLU A 321 -11.00 4.05 29.76
C GLU A 321 -10.05 3.20 28.92
N ILE A 322 -10.37 3.11 27.62
CA ILE A 322 -9.62 2.34 26.63
C ILE A 322 -9.03 3.28 25.58
N LEU A 323 -7.75 3.09 25.27
CA LEU A 323 -7.06 3.64 24.13
C LEU A 323 -7.07 2.64 22.97
N PHE A 324 -7.37 3.07 21.75
CA PHE A 324 -7.18 2.22 20.57
C PHE A 324 -6.82 3.05 19.33
N TYR A 325 -6.25 2.41 18.31
CA TYR A 325 -6.13 3.01 16.98
C TYR A 325 -7.43 2.76 16.21
N GLY A 326 -8.06 3.82 15.72
CA GLY A 326 -9.32 3.74 14.99
C GLY A 326 -9.23 4.35 13.60
N SER A 327 -9.80 3.68 12.61
CA SER A 327 -10.01 4.20 11.25
C SER A 327 -11.44 3.92 10.81
N PHE A 328 -12.11 4.91 10.22
CA PHE A 328 -13.55 4.87 9.91
C PHE A 328 -13.83 5.42 8.51
N TYR A 329 -15.03 5.19 7.99
CA TYR A 329 -15.46 5.76 6.70
C TYR A 329 -15.67 7.28 6.73
N ASN A 330 -16.13 7.78 7.88
CA ASN A 330 -16.63 9.14 8.08
C ASN A 330 -15.91 9.88 9.22
N ASP A 331 -14.70 9.43 9.58
CA ASP A 331 -13.86 10.07 10.58
C ASP A 331 -12.37 9.80 10.29
N ARG A 332 -11.50 10.67 10.80
CA ARG A 332 -10.06 10.67 10.51
C ARG A 332 -9.35 9.52 11.26
N PRO A 333 -8.35 8.85 10.67
CA PRO A 333 -7.63 7.79 11.36
C PRO A 333 -6.76 8.34 12.52
N GLY A 334 -6.61 7.54 13.59
CA GLY A 334 -5.69 7.87 14.69
C GLY A 334 -6.08 7.26 16.03
N PHE A 335 -5.32 7.60 17.07
CA PHE A 335 -5.50 7.09 18.44
C PHE A 335 -6.70 7.74 19.14
N ARG A 336 -7.60 6.91 19.67
CA ARG A 336 -8.87 7.29 20.27
C ARG A 336 -8.92 6.84 21.72
N ARG A 337 -9.53 7.67 22.58
CA ARG A 337 -9.92 7.31 23.96
C ARG A 337 -11.40 7.01 23.99
N TYR A 338 -11.81 5.96 24.70
CA TYR A 338 -13.20 5.55 24.87
C TYR A 338 -13.50 5.30 26.33
N ASN A 339 -14.46 6.05 26.88
CA ASN A 339 -14.92 5.89 28.25
C ASN A 339 -16.09 4.90 28.29
N LEU A 340 -15.93 3.81 29.06
CA LEU A 340 -16.89 2.71 29.13
C LEU A 340 -18.19 3.06 29.85
N GLN A 341 -18.17 4.01 30.79
CA GLN A 341 -19.35 4.42 31.56
C GLN A 341 -20.27 5.32 30.74
N THR A 342 -19.69 6.28 30.01
CA THR A 342 -20.43 7.29 29.23
C THR A 342 -20.64 6.90 27.77
N GLY A 343 -19.88 5.94 27.25
CA GLY A 343 -19.84 5.61 25.83
C GLY A 343 -19.18 6.70 24.96
N ARG A 344 -18.51 7.69 25.57
CA ARG A 344 -17.93 8.81 24.84
C ARG A 344 -16.57 8.42 24.25
N MET A 345 -16.44 8.57 22.93
CA MET A 345 -15.19 8.46 22.19
C MET A 345 -14.59 9.84 21.91
N SER A 346 -13.27 10.02 22.07
CA SER A 346 -12.54 11.25 21.74
C SER A 346 -11.23 10.99 21.00
N MET A 347 -10.78 11.98 20.22
CA MET A 347 -9.52 11.94 19.47
C MET A 347 -8.36 12.33 20.38
N LEU A 348 -7.40 11.43 20.59
CA LEU A 348 -6.12 11.75 21.23
C LEU A 348 -5.15 12.33 20.18
N LEU A 349 -4.94 11.59 19.09
CA LEU A 349 -3.96 11.94 18.07
C LEU A 349 -4.36 11.44 16.69
N GLU A 350 -4.51 12.36 15.74
CA GLU A 350 -4.76 12.05 14.32
C GLU A 350 -3.46 11.55 13.68
N SER A 351 -3.34 10.28 13.31
CA SER A 351 -2.06 9.67 12.90
C SER A 351 -2.27 8.50 11.93
N ARG A 352 -1.23 8.19 11.13
CA ARG A 352 -1.10 6.91 10.43
C ARG A 352 0.02 6.12 11.08
N THR A 353 -0.30 4.93 11.55
CA THR A 353 0.66 3.96 12.08
C THR A 353 1.06 2.95 11.00
N ILE A 354 2.04 2.11 11.31
CA ILE A 354 2.49 0.99 10.47
C ILE A 354 1.53 -0.21 10.53
N GLY A 355 1.65 -1.14 9.57
CA GLY A 355 0.69 -2.24 9.37
C GLY A 355 0.58 -3.28 10.49
N ASP A 356 1.49 -3.32 11.47
CA ASP A 356 1.39 -4.21 12.64
C ASP A 356 0.50 -3.64 13.75
N TYR A 357 0.14 -2.35 13.68
CA TYR A 357 -0.61 -1.60 14.70
C TYR A 357 -0.03 -1.76 16.11
N ARG A 358 1.28 -2.01 16.26
CA ARG A 358 1.91 -2.21 17.56
C ARG A 358 2.28 -0.88 18.20
N TYR A 359 1.91 -0.77 19.46
CA TYR A 359 2.21 0.34 20.36
C TYR A 359 2.11 -0.12 21.81
N ALA A 360 2.80 0.56 22.71
CA ALA A 360 2.82 0.21 24.12
C ALA A 360 2.58 1.42 25.00
N LEU A 361 2.03 1.17 26.19
CA LEU A 361 1.88 2.17 27.24
C LEU A 361 3.06 2.10 28.20
N SER A 362 3.49 3.24 28.71
CA SER A 362 4.44 3.30 29.82
C SER A 362 3.83 2.61 31.05
N THR A 363 4.67 2.19 32.01
CA THR A 363 4.20 1.48 33.22
C THR A 363 3.17 2.27 34.02
N ASP A 364 3.30 3.61 34.05
CA ASP A 364 2.36 4.54 34.68
C ASP A 364 1.17 4.92 33.78
N ARG A 365 1.13 4.42 32.54
CA ARG A 365 0.08 4.64 31.53
C ARG A 365 -0.13 6.11 31.13
N THR A 366 0.89 6.94 31.31
CA THR A 366 0.85 8.37 30.91
C THR A 366 1.40 8.61 29.52
N HIS A 367 2.23 7.70 28.99
CA HIS A 367 2.85 7.82 27.67
C HIS A 367 2.53 6.62 26.78
N LEU A 368 2.48 6.86 25.48
CA LEU A 368 2.27 5.87 24.41
C LEU A 368 3.45 5.91 23.46
N VAL A 369 4.12 4.78 23.22
CA VAL A 369 5.12 4.64 22.17
C VAL A 369 4.55 3.88 20.97
N TYR A 370 4.79 4.37 19.76
CA TYR A 370 4.36 3.72 18.52
C TYR A 370 5.31 4.03 17.35
N SER A 371 5.17 3.28 16.26
CA SER A 371 5.96 3.49 15.05
C SER A 371 5.16 4.15 13.94
N ARG A 372 5.80 5.06 13.21
CA ARG A 372 5.19 5.87 12.16
C ARG A 372 6.04 5.84 10.90
N MET A 373 5.41 5.80 9.73
CA MET A 373 6.10 5.97 8.45
C MET A 373 6.24 7.45 8.06
N HIS A 374 7.43 7.82 7.62
CA HIS A 374 7.75 9.11 7.01
C HIS A 374 8.07 8.91 5.54
N SER A 375 7.41 9.68 4.67
CA SER A 375 7.76 9.75 3.26
C SER A 375 9.13 10.40 3.11
N HIS A 376 10.01 9.82 2.29
CA HIS A 376 11.27 10.46 1.94
C HIS A 376 10.99 11.74 1.12
N PRO A 377 11.69 12.85 1.35
CA PRO A 377 11.34 14.11 0.69
C PRO A 377 11.51 14.11 -0.83
N TRP A 378 12.41 13.26 -1.35
CA TRP A 378 12.82 13.26 -2.77
C TRP A 378 12.69 11.91 -3.48
N HIS A 379 12.56 10.81 -2.73
CA HIS A 379 12.57 9.47 -3.30
C HIS A 379 11.14 8.99 -3.47
N HIS A 380 10.80 8.64 -4.70
CA HIS A 380 9.45 8.24 -5.06
C HIS A 380 9.00 7.05 -4.22
N ASN A 381 7.86 7.18 -3.54
CA ASN A 381 7.19 6.12 -2.79
C ASN A 381 8.10 5.38 -1.78
N THR A 382 9.09 6.09 -1.24
CA THR A 382 10.03 5.55 -0.24
C THR A 382 9.60 6.03 1.14
N PHE A 383 9.40 5.11 2.06
CA PHE A 383 8.96 5.38 3.43
C PHE A 383 9.94 4.77 4.41
N ILE A 384 10.26 5.50 5.48
CA ILE A 384 11.10 5.02 6.57
C ILE A 384 10.30 5.08 7.87
N SER A 385 10.36 4.05 8.71
CA SER A 385 9.65 4.02 9.99
C SER A 385 10.49 4.51 11.16
N ASP A 386 9.87 5.30 12.04
CA ASP A 386 10.52 5.89 13.22
C ASP A 386 9.62 5.82 14.47
N LEU A 387 10.24 5.78 15.64
CA LEU A 387 9.54 5.74 16.93
C LEU A 387 9.08 7.12 17.37
N HIS A 388 7.86 7.17 17.87
CA HIS A 388 7.20 8.35 18.39
C HIS A 388 6.60 8.06 19.75
N GLU A 389 6.63 9.06 20.62
CA GLU A 389 6.04 9.03 21.95
C GLU A 389 4.95 10.10 22.05
N VAL A 390 3.84 9.75 22.70
CA VAL A 390 2.70 10.63 22.93
C VAL A 390 2.40 10.66 24.41
N ASP A 391 2.37 11.86 24.99
CA ASP A 391 1.81 12.06 26.31
C ASP A 391 0.28 12.02 26.21
N ILE A 392 -0.34 11.06 26.90
CA ILE A 392 -1.78 10.78 26.85
C ILE A 392 -2.58 11.85 27.59
N THR A 393 -1.95 12.56 28.54
CA THR A 393 -2.56 13.61 29.35
C THR A 393 -2.58 14.95 28.60
N THR A 394 -1.46 15.31 27.95
CA THR A 394 -1.32 16.58 27.23
C THR A 394 -1.64 16.48 25.74
N GLY A 395 -1.55 15.27 25.16
CA GLY A 395 -1.63 15.04 23.72
C GLY A 395 -0.36 15.45 22.96
N SER A 396 0.72 15.81 23.66
CA SER A 396 1.98 16.21 23.03
C SER A 396 2.69 15.03 22.37
N LEU A 397 3.27 15.27 21.18
CA LEU A 397 3.95 14.27 20.36
C LEU A 397 5.44 14.58 20.31
N ARG A 398 6.28 13.58 20.56
CA ARG A 398 7.75 13.65 20.46
C ARG A 398 8.25 12.56 19.51
N GLN A 399 9.07 12.91 18.54
CA GLN A 399 9.80 11.94 17.73
C GLN A 399 11.04 11.48 18.51
N ILE A 400 11.21 10.17 18.67
CA ILE A 400 12.30 9.57 19.45
C ILE A 400 13.49 9.25 18.54
N THR A 401 13.21 8.79 17.31
CA THR A 401 14.24 8.37 16.35
C THR A 401 14.05 9.02 15.00
N GLU A 402 15.13 9.14 14.21
CA GLU A 402 15.09 9.63 12.84
C GLU A 402 15.80 8.65 11.90
N LYS A 403 15.11 8.22 10.84
CA LYS A 403 15.60 7.28 9.82
C LYS A 403 16.07 5.93 10.41
N ALA A 404 15.48 5.51 11.53
CA ALA A 404 15.94 4.35 12.28
C ALA A 404 15.37 3.01 11.78
N ARG A 405 14.30 3.03 10.99
CA ARG A 405 13.62 1.84 10.42
C ARG A 405 13.03 0.91 11.49
N LEU A 406 12.45 1.50 12.54
CA LEU A 406 11.98 0.81 13.74
C LEU A 406 10.47 0.55 13.73
N PHE A 407 10.07 -0.61 14.26
CA PHE A 407 8.69 -1.07 14.40
C PHE A 407 8.49 -1.89 15.69
N ALA A 408 7.24 -2.25 16.01
CA ALA A 408 6.86 -3.03 17.19
C ALA A 408 7.50 -2.59 18.52
N PRO A 409 7.37 -1.31 18.93
CA PRO A 409 8.00 -0.82 20.15
C PRO A 409 7.30 -1.32 21.42
N ASP A 410 8.07 -1.49 22.48
CA ASP A 410 7.62 -1.87 23.82
C ASP A 410 8.50 -1.23 24.90
N TYR A 411 7.90 -0.79 26.01
CA TYR A 411 8.66 -0.14 27.09
C TYR A 411 9.44 -1.17 27.91
N GLY A 412 10.75 -0.95 27.99
CA GLY A 412 11.65 -1.61 28.92
C GLY A 412 11.86 -0.79 30.21
N PRO A 413 12.61 -1.34 31.18
CA PRO A 413 12.93 -0.63 32.41
C PRO A 413 13.88 0.55 32.19
N GLY A 414 13.88 1.49 33.15
CA GLY A 414 14.79 2.64 33.10
C GLY A 414 14.54 3.59 31.93
N GLY A 415 13.36 3.54 31.29
CA GLY A 415 13.03 4.36 30.12
C GLY A 415 13.60 3.83 28.81
N VAL A 416 14.19 2.63 28.80
CA VAL A 416 14.62 1.96 27.57
C VAL A 416 13.39 1.58 26.74
N ILE A 417 13.47 1.70 25.41
CA ILE A 417 12.44 1.20 24.50
C ILE A 417 13.02 0.02 23.72
N ASN A 418 12.41 -1.14 23.85
CA ASN A 418 12.66 -2.28 22.96
C ASN A 418 11.93 -2.04 21.65
N ALA A 419 12.58 -2.30 20.52
CA ALA A 419 11.96 -2.23 19.21
C ALA A 419 12.58 -3.25 18.25
N LEU A 420 11.88 -3.51 17.15
CA LEU A 420 12.38 -4.29 16.04
C LEU A 420 12.82 -3.36 14.92
N LYS A 421 13.89 -3.73 14.21
CA LYS A 421 14.47 -2.96 13.12
C LYS A 421 14.49 -3.77 11.83
N ASN A 422 14.12 -3.14 10.72
CA ASN A 422 14.23 -3.75 9.40
C ASN A 422 15.70 -4.03 9.07
N ASP A 423 16.02 -5.26 8.67
CA ASP A 423 17.35 -5.71 8.29
C ASP A 423 17.22 -6.67 7.09
N HIS A 424 17.23 -6.10 5.88
CA HIS A 424 16.95 -6.83 4.63
C HIS A 424 15.60 -7.59 4.69
N GLU A 425 15.56 -8.88 4.37
CA GLU A 425 14.35 -9.71 4.47
C GLU A 425 13.96 -10.12 5.91
N SER A 426 14.80 -9.73 6.89
CA SER A 426 14.71 -10.12 8.29
C SER A 426 14.46 -8.92 9.22
N SER A 427 14.45 -9.20 10.52
CA SER A 427 14.39 -8.18 11.56
C SER A 427 15.35 -8.48 12.70
N ARG A 428 15.82 -7.41 13.35
CA ARG A 428 16.66 -7.49 14.54
C ARG A 428 16.02 -6.76 15.71
N TRP A 429 16.28 -7.21 16.92
CA TRP A 429 15.89 -6.54 18.15
C TRP A 429 16.95 -5.50 18.52
N VAL A 430 16.49 -4.26 18.74
CA VAL A 430 17.30 -3.18 19.28
C VAL A 430 16.69 -2.58 20.56
N ARG A 431 17.54 -2.00 21.40
CA ARG A 431 17.17 -1.15 22.53
C ARG A 431 17.52 0.30 22.21
N ILE A 432 16.58 1.19 22.44
CA ILE A 432 16.78 2.64 22.37
C ILE A 432 16.84 3.17 23.79
N HIS A 433 18.01 3.65 24.19
CA HIS A 433 18.26 4.21 25.51
C HIS A 433 17.72 5.65 25.60
N PRO A 434 17.42 6.18 26.81
CA PRO A 434 16.91 7.54 26.99
C PRO A 434 17.81 8.66 26.41
N ASP A 435 19.11 8.40 26.31
CA ASP A 435 20.11 9.29 25.69
C ASP A 435 20.10 9.24 24.15
N GLY A 436 19.27 8.40 23.54
CA GLY A 436 19.15 8.19 22.10
C GLY A 436 20.08 7.12 21.54
N ARG A 437 20.90 6.46 22.37
CA ARG A 437 21.80 5.39 21.90
C ARG A 437 21.01 4.15 21.49
N GLU A 438 21.28 3.64 20.29
CA GLU A 438 20.80 2.34 19.80
C GLU A 438 21.78 1.22 20.19
N GLU A 439 21.26 0.13 20.74
CA GLU A 439 22.00 -1.10 21.04
C GLU A 439 21.34 -2.28 20.32
N THR A 440 22.11 -3.06 19.57
CA THR A 440 21.60 -4.30 18.96
C THR A 440 21.65 -5.43 19.97
N VAL A 441 20.50 -6.08 20.19
CA VAL A 441 20.33 -7.16 21.18
C VAL A 441 20.44 -8.53 20.50
N LEU A 442 19.64 -8.75 19.46
CA LEU A 442 19.58 -10.03 18.76
C LEU A 442 19.26 -9.81 17.29
N GLN A 443 19.94 -10.55 16.42
CA GLN A 443 19.62 -10.64 15.01
C GLN A 443 19.30 -12.09 14.66
N VAL A 444 18.17 -12.31 13.97
CA VAL A 444 17.80 -13.64 13.46
C VAL A 444 17.81 -13.56 11.94
N ARG A 445 18.62 -14.40 11.28
CA ARG A 445 18.71 -14.45 9.82
C ARG A 445 18.49 -15.87 9.31
N PRO A 446 17.73 -16.07 8.23
CA PRO A 446 16.94 -15.07 7.48
C PRO A 446 15.48 -15.00 8.01
N ASP A 447 15.29 -15.38 9.27
CA ASP A 447 14.01 -15.45 9.98
C ASP A 447 13.57 -14.06 10.48
N ASN A 448 12.38 -13.96 11.07
CA ASN A 448 11.84 -12.68 11.51
C ASN A 448 11.45 -12.69 12.99
N LEU A 449 11.89 -11.67 13.73
CA LEU A 449 11.26 -11.25 14.97
C LEU A 449 9.97 -10.49 14.64
N VAL A 450 8.92 -10.75 15.41
CA VAL A 450 7.55 -10.28 15.15
C VAL A 450 7.07 -9.32 16.23
N ALA A 451 7.34 -9.62 17.50
CA ALA A 451 6.93 -8.79 18.63
C ALA A 451 7.80 -9.04 19.86
N ILE A 452 7.91 -8.03 20.71
CA ILE A 452 8.53 -8.10 22.04
C ILE A 452 7.51 -7.56 23.04
N ALA A 453 7.41 -8.19 24.21
CA ALA A 453 6.65 -7.69 25.34
C ALA A 453 7.46 -7.89 26.63
N THR A 454 7.80 -6.79 27.28
CA THR A 454 8.56 -6.75 28.52
C THR A 454 7.67 -7.14 29.68
N ARG A 455 8.13 -8.07 30.53
CA ARG A 455 7.42 -8.46 31.74
C ARG A 455 7.51 -7.34 32.79
N PRO A 456 6.38 -6.82 33.30
CA PRO A 456 6.41 -5.84 34.38
C PRO A 456 7.07 -6.41 35.64
N GLN A 457 7.98 -5.66 36.26
CA GLN A 457 8.49 -6.02 37.59
C GLN A 457 7.47 -5.64 38.66
N THR A 458 7.11 -6.59 39.53
CA THR A 458 6.30 -6.28 40.71
C THR A 458 7.13 -5.38 41.64
N LYS A 459 6.55 -4.28 42.13
CA LYS A 459 7.18 -3.53 43.22
C LYS A 459 7.32 -4.49 44.39
N SER A 460 8.55 -4.92 44.69
CA SER A 460 8.84 -5.60 45.95
C SER A 460 8.38 -4.67 47.07
N ASN A 461 7.39 -5.10 47.85
CA ASN A 461 7.06 -4.44 49.11
C ASN A 461 8.37 -4.28 49.90
N PRO A 462 8.74 -3.08 50.39
CA PRO A 462 9.95 -2.95 51.18
C PRO A 462 9.83 -3.86 52.39
N ALA A 463 10.67 -4.90 52.43
CA ALA A 463 10.70 -5.84 53.53
C ALA A 463 10.98 -5.08 54.81
N ASN A 464 10.11 -5.31 55.79
CA ASN A 464 10.18 -4.84 57.16
C ASN A 464 11.59 -5.14 57.73
N PRO A 465 12.37 -4.15 58.23
CA PRO A 465 13.72 -4.36 58.69
C PRO A 465 13.69 -4.98 60.09
N ALA A 466 13.49 -6.30 60.16
CA ALA A 466 13.64 -7.06 61.39
C ALA A 466 14.09 -8.48 61.07
N ASN A 467 15.40 -8.63 60.89
CA ASN A 467 16.22 -9.74 61.39
C ASN A 467 17.51 -9.85 60.57
N SER A 468 18.53 -9.11 60.99
CA SER A 468 19.92 -9.54 60.75
C SER A 468 20.59 -9.62 62.12
N ILE A 469 20.78 -10.85 62.61
CA ILE A 469 21.65 -11.13 63.75
C ILE A 469 22.91 -11.78 63.20
N ASN A 470 24.01 -11.13 63.54
CA ASN A 470 25.41 -11.50 63.41
C ASN A 470 25.73 -12.99 63.42
N SER A 471 26.67 -13.38 62.57
CA SER A 471 27.82 -14.16 63.04
C SER A 471 29.07 -13.77 62.22
N ALA A 472 30.01 -13.14 62.92
CA ALA A 472 31.35 -12.82 62.45
C ALA A 472 32.27 -14.02 62.69
N GLN A 473 33.19 -14.28 61.76
CA GLN A 473 34.46 -14.99 62.02
C GLN A 473 35.49 -14.66 60.92
N PRO A 474 36.81 -14.78 61.21
CA PRO A 474 37.81 -13.80 60.81
C PRO A 474 38.64 -14.16 59.57
N ILE A 475 39.26 -13.11 59.03
CA ILE A 475 40.14 -13.06 57.86
C ILE A 475 41.52 -13.64 58.20
N HIS A 476 42.04 -14.55 57.36
CA HIS A 476 43.46 -14.89 57.30
C HIS A 476 44.08 -14.42 55.96
N PRO A 477 45.36 -13.98 55.94
CA PRO A 477 45.96 -13.35 54.77
C PRO A 477 46.65 -14.33 53.80
N VAL A 478 46.72 -13.86 52.57
CA VAL A 478 47.24 -14.45 51.32
C VAL A 478 48.76 -14.65 51.32
N HIS A 479 49.25 -15.71 50.66
CA HIS A 479 50.47 -15.65 49.83
C HIS A 479 50.41 -16.65 48.64
N PRO A 480 51.13 -16.38 47.52
CA PRO A 480 50.86 -16.95 46.19
C PRO A 480 51.90 -17.99 45.73
N VAL A 481 51.62 -18.70 44.62
CA VAL A 481 52.54 -18.97 43.46
C VAL A 481 52.22 -20.31 42.73
N HIS A 482 51.80 -20.19 41.45
CA HIS A 482 51.84 -21.12 40.27
C HIS A 482 51.18 -22.53 40.38
N PRO A 483 50.73 -23.23 39.29
CA PRO A 483 51.34 -23.27 37.92
C PRO A 483 50.41 -23.59 36.68
N VAL A 484 51.02 -23.59 35.49
CA VAL A 484 50.91 -24.55 34.35
C VAL A 484 49.55 -24.94 33.71
N LYS A 485 49.53 -24.92 32.36
CA LYS A 485 48.53 -25.55 31.47
C LYS A 485 48.65 -27.08 31.47
N ASN A 486 47.55 -27.82 31.72
CA ASN A 486 47.02 -28.87 30.83
C ASN A 486 45.78 -29.61 31.38
N ASN A 487 44.93 -29.99 30.43
CA ASN A 487 43.69 -30.77 30.41
C ASN A 487 43.53 -31.98 31.35
N THR A 488 42.43 -32.04 32.13
CA THR A 488 41.40 -33.12 32.19
C THR A 488 40.24 -32.67 33.13
N PRO A 489 38.99 -33.14 32.96
CA PRO A 489 37.80 -32.58 33.64
C PRO A 489 37.51 -33.27 34.98
N PRO A 490 36.89 -32.58 35.95
CA PRO A 490 35.95 -33.30 36.80
C PRO A 490 34.73 -32.51 37.30
N SER A 491 33.65 -33.30 37.41
CA SER A 491 32.62 -33.29 38.46
C SER A 491 31.84 -32.01 38.78
N THR A 492 30.57 -32.08 38.40
CA THR A 492 29.39 -31.74 39.20
C THR A 492 29.66 -31.35 40.66
N THR A 493 29.62 -30.05 40.93
CA THR A 493 29.20 -29.54 42.24
C THR A 493 28.06 -28.56 42.00
N ASN A 494 26.85 -29.02 42.34
CA ASN A 494 25.68 -28.20 42.58
C ASN A 494 26.05 -27.11 43.61
N GLN A 495 26.21 -25.87 43.14
CA GLN A 495 25.89 -24.71 43.95
C GLN A 495 24.58 -24.12 43.40
N PRO A 496 23.59 -23.80 44.24
CA PRO A 496 22.41 -23.10 43.78
C PRO A 496 22.84 -21.74 43.23
N PRO A 497 22.22 -21.23 42.15
CA PRO A 497 22.50 -19.88 41.69
C PRO A 497 22.15 -18.91 42.82
N THR A 498 23.14 -18.17 43.30
CA THR A 498 22.91 -16.97 44.10
C THR A 498 22.08 -16.03 43.23
N THR A 499 20.87 -15.71 43.70
CA THR A 499 19.92 -14.83 43.03
C THR A 499 20.54 -13.46 42.75
N ASP A 500 20.93 -13.27 41.50
CA ASP A 500 21.34 -12.00 40.90
C ASP A 500 20.11 -11.06 40.88
N PRO A 501 20.24 -9.75 41.15
CA PRO A 501 19.10 -8.82 41.20
C PRO A 501 18.29 -8.92 39.91
N GLN A 502 16.97 -9.10 40.05
CA GLN A 502 16.03 -9.55 39.00
C GLN A 502 16.37 -9.02 37.59
N LYS A 503 17.02 -9.87 36.79
CA LYS A 503 17.17 -9.66 35.34
C LYS A 503 15.77 -9.56 34.73
N ASN A 504 15.61 -8.64 33.78
CA ASN A 504 14.34 -8.46 33.11
C ASN A 504 14.00 -9.69 32.28
N GLN A 505 12.70 -9.97 32.14
CA GLN A 505 12.22 -11.07 31.31
C GLN A 505 11.37 -10.52 30.17
N TYR A 506 11.49 -11.13 29.00
CA TYR A 506 10.81 -10.71 27.78
C TYR A 506 10.05 -11.89 27.17
N ALA A 507 8.84 -11.63 26.69
CA ALA A 507 8.12 -12.50 25.79
C ALA A 507 8.39 -12.05 24.35
N VAL A 508 9.05 -12.89 23.56
CA VAL A 508 9.45 -12.58 22.19
C VAL A 508 8.77 -13.55 21.23
N ILE A 509 8.10 -13.01 20.21
CA ILE A 509 7.56 -13.80 19.12
C ILE A 509 8.51 -13.74 17.94
N ALA A 510 8.88 -14.90 17.42
CA ALA A 510 9.68 -15.05 16.22
C ALA A 510 9.02 -16.06 15.26
N ASN A 511 9.20 -15.84 13.96
CA ASN A 511 8.88 -16.81 12.92
C ASN A 511 10.17 -17.42 12.37
N ARG A 512 10.37 -18.71 12.63
CA ARG A 512 11.50 -19.49 12.15
C ARG A 512 11.03 -20.55 11.16
N ASN A 513 11.39 -20.41 9.89
CA ASN A 513 11.00 -21.31 8.79
C ASN A 513 9.52 -21.76 8.82
N GLY A 514 8.61 -20.81 9.07
CA GLY A 514 7.16 -21.07 9.07
C GLY A 514 6.58 -21.49 10.43
N VAL A 515 7.39 -21.51 11.48
CA VAL A 515 6.92 -21.71 12.86
C VAL A 515 6.94 -20.37 13.57
N GLN A 516 5.76 -19.76 13.77
CA GLN A 516 5.62 -18.54 14.56
C GLN A 516 5.20 -18.86 15.99
N ALA A 517 6.15 -18.75 16.91
CA ALA A 517 6.03 -19.19 18.30
C ALA A 517 6.55 -18.12 19.28
N LEU A 518 6.49 -18.41 20.57
CA LEU A 518 6.88 -17.50 21.64
C LEU A 518 7.97 -18.08 22.53
N TRP A 519 8.96 -17.25 22.84
CA TRP A 519 10.04 -17.52 23.79
C TRP A 519 9.99 -16.53 24.96
N LEU A 520 10.13 -17.04 26.17
CA LEU A 520 10.34 -16.32 27.40
C LEU A 520 11.84 -16.32 27.70
N VAL A 521 12.50 -15.16 27.56
CA VAL A 521 13.95 -15.06 27.75
C VAL A 521 14.28 -14.02 28.80
N ASP A 522 15.27 -14.33 29.63
CA ASP A 522 15.84 -13.38 30.57
C ASP A 522 16.87 -12.49 29.85
N GLU A 523 17.06 -11.28 30.38
CA GLU A 523 18.02 -10.31 29.87
C GLU A 523 19.45 -10.88 29.92
N GLY A 524 20.15 -10.77 28.78
CA GLY A 524 21.46 -11.38 28.56
C GLY A 524 21.42 -12.83 28.08
N ARG A 525 20.23 -13.42 27.87
CA ARG A 525 20.02 -14.76 27.30
C ARG A 525 19.19 -14.76 26.03
N GLU A 526 19.16 -13.64 25.31
CA GLU A 526 18.34 -13.47 24.11
C GLU A 526 18.75 -14.42 22.97
N TYR A 527 20.01 -14.86 22.94
CA TYR A 527 20.52 -15.86 21.98
C TYR A 527 19.75 -17.19 22.01
N GLU A 528 19.10 -17.53 23.14
CA GLU A 528 18.29 -18.73 23.29
C GLU A 528 17.18 -18.83 22.24
N ILE A 529 16.64 -17.71 21.75
CA ILE A 529 15.60 -17.69 20.69
C ILE A 529 16.05 -18.47 19.44
N THR A 530 17.36 -18.49 19.17
CA THR A 530 17.95 -19.19 18.02
C THR A 530 18.40 -20.62 18.33
N GLU A 531 18.63 -20.95 19.59
CA GLU A 531 19.28 -22.21 20.02
C GLU A 531 18.32 -23.20 20.70
N ARG A 532 17.20 -22.73 21.27
CA ARG A 532 16.24 -23.59 21.98
C ARG A 532 14.85 -23.59 21.34
N THR A 533 14.08 -24.60 21.72
CA THR A 533 12.67 -24.73 21.37
C THR A 533 11.83 -23.64 22.05
N PRO A 534 10.76 -23.16 21.41
CA PRO A 534 9.86 -22.16 22.02
C PRO A 534 9.16 -22.68 23.27
N ASP A 535 8.78 -21.76 24.16
CA ASP A 535 7.98 -22.09 25.36
C ASP A 535 6.52 -22.33 25.00
N ILE A 536 6.00 -21.57 24.02
CA ILE A 536 4.63 -21.69 23.51
C ILE A 536 4.67 -21.80 21.99
N ALA A 537 4.24 -22.95 21.48
CA ALA A 537 3.97 -23.17 20.07
C ALA A 537 2.74 -24.06 19.91
N PHE A 538 2.02 -23.84 18.82
CA PHE A 538 0.94 -24.72 18.38
C PHE A 538 1.37 -25.42 17.09
N ARG A 539 0.90 -26.66 16.89
CA ARG A 539 1.27 -27.46 15.71
C ARG A 539 0.82 -26.80 14.40
N ASP A 540 -0.46 -26.45 14.33
CA ASP A 540 -1.12 -25.97 13.11
C ASP A 540 -1.70 -24.55 13.29
N ALA A 541 -1.03 -23.74 14.12
CA ALA A 541 -1.46 -22.39 14.46
C ALA A 541 -0.28 -21.47 14.77
N VAL A 542 -0.56 -20.18 14.84
CA VAL A 542 0.44 -19.11 14.98
C VAL A 542 0.14 -18.25 16.20
N VAL A 543 1.19 -17.82 16.90
CA VAL A 543 1.05 -16.99 18.11
C VAL A 543 1.24 -15.52 17.76
N PHE A 544 0.37 -14.64 18.26
CA PHE A 544 0.44 -13.19 18.13
C PHE A 544 0.14 -12.49 19.47
N ASP A 545 0.38 -11.18 19.47
CA ASP A 545 -0.18 -10.23 20.45
C ASP A 545 0.12 -10.53 21.92
N PRO A 546 1.41 -10.72 22.30
CA PRO A 546 1.77 -10.95 23.69
C PRO A 546 1.48 -9.68 24.49
N GLN A 547 0.74 -9.81 25.58
CA GLN A 547 0.42 -8.76 26.54
C GLN A 547 0.44 -9.31 27.96
N TRP A 548 1.39 -8.82 28.77
CA TRP A 548 1.47 -9.19 30.18
C TRP A 548 0.35 -8.53 31.00
N SER A 549 -0.11 -9.22 32.04
CA SER A 549 -0.88 -8.61 33.12
C SER A 549 -0.04 -7.58 33.88
N SER A 550 -0.69 -6.64 34.56
CA SER A 550 -0.03 -5.55 35.32
C SER A 550 0.92 -6.04 36.41
N ASP A 551 0.64 -7.22 36.98
CA ASP A 551 1.45 -7.92 37.97
C ASP A 551 2.51 -8.85 37.36
N GLY A 552 2.57 -8.97 36.03
CA GLY A 552 3.48 -9.88 35.33
C GLY A 552 3.27 -11.37 35.62
N SER A 553 2.13 -11.78 36.22
CA SER A 553 1.86 -13.18 36.56
C SER A 553 1.30 -13.99 35.40
N ARG A 554 0.66 -13.31 34.43
CA ARG A 554 -0.07 -13.90 33.30
C ARG A 554 0.31 -13.21 31.99
N LEU A 555 0.28 -13.99 30.91
CA LEU A 555 0.53 -13.51 29.55
C LEU A 555 -0.67 -13.84 28.67
N LEU A 556 -1.31 -12.82 28.10
CA LEU A 556 -2.34 -12.98 27.09
C LEU A 556 -1.69 -13.05 25.70
N ILE A 557 -2.16 -13.97 24.87
CA ILE A 557 -1.76 -14.12 23.46
C ILE A 557 -3.00 -14.32 22.58
N SER A 558 -2.85 -14.08 21.28
CA SER A 558 -3.84 -14.47 20.26
C SER A 558 -3.31 -15.63 19.43
N SER A 559 -4.15 -16.62 19.12
CA SER A 559 -3.79 -17.75 18.27
C SER A 559 -4.99 -18.23 17.46
N ASP A 560 -4.75 -18.78 16.27
CA ASP A 560 -5.76 -19.44 15.44
C ASP A 560 -5.93 -20.93 15.78
N TYR A 561 -5.43 -21.36 16.94
CA TYR A 561 -5.55 -22.71 17.47
C TYR A 561 -7.04 -23.10 17.65
N GLY A 562 -7.55 -23.99 16.80
CA GLY A 562 -8.99 -24.31 16.74
C GLY A 562 -9.72 -23.73 15.52
N GLY A 563 -9.00 -23.16 14.55
CA GLY A 563 -9.54 -22.79 13.23
C GLY A 563 -10.15 -21.39 13.15
N VAL A 564 -10.04 -20.62 14.22
CA VAL A 564 -10.47 -19.22 14.38
C VAL A 564 -9.51 -18.52 15.34
N MET A 565 -9.27 -17.21 15.17
CA MET A 565 -8.48 -16.47 16.15
C MET A 565 -9.23 -16.39 17.48
N ASN A 566 -8.57 -16.77 18.56
CA ASN A 566 -9.03 -16.60 19.94
C ASN A 566 -7.91 -16.06 20.82
N LEU A 567 -8.30 -15.61 22.01
CA LEU A 567 -7.39 -15.22 23.09
C LEU A 567 -7.08 -16.43 23.99
N TYR A 568 -5.83 -16.49 24.45
CA TYR A 568 -5.34 -17.51 25.37
C TYR A 568 -4.53 -16.85 26.47
N GLU A 569 -4.65 -17.34 27.69
CA GLU A 569 -3.93 -16.88 28.88
C GLU A 569 -2.93 -17.96 29.31
N TYR A 570 -1.66 -17.58 29.42
CA TYR A 570 -0.58 -18.43 29.92
C TYR A 570 -0.10 -17.95 31.28
N GLU A 571 0.03 -18.89 32.22
CA GLU A 571 0.59 -18.69 33.56
C GLU A 571 1.97 -19.37 33.66
N PRO A 572 3.10 -18.64 33.45
CA PRO A 572 4.43 -19.26 33.40
C PRO A 572 4.81 -20.01 34.66
N ALA A 573 4.38 -19.53 35.84
CA ALA A 573 4.71 -20.14 37.13
C ALA A 573 4.06 -21.50 37.35
N ARG A 574 2.95 -21.79 36.66
CA ARG A 574 2.20 -23.06 36.76
C ARG A 574 2.30 -23.90 35.50
N ASP A 575 2.98 -23.38 34.48
CA ASP A 575 2.98 -23.91 33.12
C ASP A 575 1.57 -24.21 32.58
N ARG A 576 0.63 -23.31 32.87
CA ARG A 576 -0.79 -23.52 32.59
C ARG A 576 -1.27 -22.60 31.47
N MET A 577 -1.95 -23.17 30.48
CA MET A 577 -2.57 -22.42 29.38
C MET A 577 -4.07 -22.64 29.38
N VAL A 578 -4.84 -21.56 29.28
CA VAL A 578 -6.30 -21.63 29.15
C VAL A 578 -6.78 -20.83 27.95
N GLN A 579 -7.83 -21.31 27.29
CA GLN A 579 -8.54 -20.55 26.28
C GLN A 579 -9.46 -19.52 26.95
N VAL A 580 -9.36 -18.26 26.53
CA VAL A 580 -10.11 -17.14 27.11
C VAL A 580 -11.39 -16.87 26.31
N THR A 581 -11.31 -16.88 24.98
CA THR A 581 -12.46 -16.63 24.10
C THR A 581 -12.82 -17.84 23.26
N ASN A 582 -14.09 -17.94 22.89
CA ASN A 582 -14.55 -18.83 21.82
C ASN A 582 -15.42 -18.03 20.84
N SER A 583 -14.79 -17.47 19.80
CA SER A 583 -15.45 -16.61 18.82
C SER A 583 -15.98 -17.39 17.61
N ARG A 584 -17.12 -16.96 17.05
CA ARG A 584 -17.61 -17.48 15.76
C ARG A 584 -16.63 -17.21 14.62
N TYR A 585 -15.93 -16.08 14.65
CA TYR A 585 -15.03 -15.65 13.58
C TYR A 585 -13.63 -15.40 14.10
N ASN A 586 -13.30 -14.19 14.56
CA ASN A 586 -11.97 -13.90 15.10
C ASN A 586 -12.10 -13.03 16.35
N ALA A 587 -11.32 -13.32 17.38
CA ALA A 587 -11.05 -12.50 18.55
C ALA A 587 -9.53 -12.44 18.77
N PHE A 588 -8.94 -11.23 18.80
CA PHE A 588 -7.47 -11.05 18.85
C PHE A 588 -7.09 -9.68 19.44
N GLU A 589 -5.79 -9.40 19.57
CA GLU A 589 -5.27 -8.10 20.07
C GLU A 589 -5.79 -7.74 21.47
N GLY A 590 -5.86 -8.73 22.38
CA GLY A 590 -6.38 -8.56 23.73
C GLY A 590 -5.44 -7.81 24.68
N SER A 591 -5.99 -7.15 25.70
CA SER A 591 -5.24 -6.55 26.81
C SER A 591 -6.03 -6.57 28.13
N TYR A 592 -5.31 -6.72 29.25
CA TYR A 592 -5.90 -6.70 30.60
C TYR A 592 -6.21 -5.28 31.08
N SER A 593 -7.32 -5.14 31.80
CA SER A 593 -7.56 -3.99 32.66
C SER A 593 -6.48 -3.88 33.75
N PRO A 594 -6.23 -2.68 34.31
CA PRO A 594 -5.25 -2.50 35.39
C PRO A 594 -5.44 -3.47 36.57
N ASP A 595 -6.69 -3.73 36.94
CA ASP A 595 -7.08 -4.68 38.00
C ASP A 595 -7.03 -6.16 37.59
N GLY A 596 -6.89 -6.47 36.30
CA GLY A 596 -6.86 -7.84 35.76
C GLY A 596 -8.21 -8.57 35.74
N ASN A 597 -9.33 -7.90 36.06
CA ASN A 597 -10.67 -8.50 36.08
C ASN A 597 -11.40 -8.42 34.74
N ARG A 598 -10.88 -7.68 33.76
CA ARG A 598 -11.46 -7.52 32.43
C ARG A 598 -10.40 -7.62 31.34
N VAL A 599 -10.86 -7.93 30.14
CA VAL A 599 -10.05 -7.89 28.92
C VAL A 599 -10.76 -7.04 27.87
N ALA A 600 -10.00 -6.19 27.19
CA ALA A 600 -10.42 -5.50 25.97
C ALA A 600 -9.75 -6.18 24.78
N PHE A 601 -10.45 -6.34 23.66
CA PHE A 601 -9.92 -7.04 22.48
C PHE A 601 -10.63 -6.60 21.19
N VAL A 602 -10.16 -7.10 20.05
CA VAL A 602 -10.77 -6.89 18.73
C VAL A 602 -11.54 -8.14 18.34
N THR A 603 -12.80 -7.98 17.92
CA THR A 603 -13.62 -9.04 17.32
C THR A 603 -13.96 -8.72 15.86
N LEU A 604 -14.17 -9.77 15.06
CA LEU A 604 -14.56 -9.66 13.65
C LEU A 604 -16.08 -9.88 13.50
N GLU A 605 -16.81 -8.82 13.16
CA GLU A 605 -18.27 -8.85 12.92
C GLU A 605 -18.60 -8.24 11.56
N GLU A 606 -19.32 -8.98 10.71
CA GLU A 606 -19.62 -8.59 9.33
C GLU A 606 -18.38 -8.03 8.62
N GLY A 607 -17.24 -8.72 8.72
CA GLY A 607 -15.92 -8.30 8.24
C GLY A 607 -15.49 -6.86 8.57
N TYR A 608 -15.84 -6.39 9.78
CA TYR A 608 -15.30 -5.21 10.44
C TYR A 608 -14.55 -5.61 11.71
N HIS A 609 -13.43 -4.95 11.99
CA HIS A 609 -12.72 -5.10 13.25
C HIS A 609 -13.29 -4.14 14.29
N ARG A 610 -14.03 -4.69 15.25
CA ARG A 610 -14.71 -3.93 16.32
C ARG A 610 -14.01 -4.15 17.66
N GLY A 611 -13.94 -3.12 18.48
CA GLY A 611 -13.47 -3.25 19.86
C GLY A 611 -14.54 -3.90 20.73
N ALA A 612 -14.13 -4.75 21.66
CA ALA A 612 -14.98 -5.44 22.61
C ALA A 612 -14.34 -5.45 24.01
N VAL A 613 -15.17 -5.62 25.03
CA VAL A 613 -14.75 -5.86 26.41
C VAL A 613 -15.49 -7.05 27.02
N MET A 614 -14.80 -7.79 27.87
CA MET A 614 -15.33 -8.98 28.53
C MET A 614 -14.81 -9.06 29.98
N ASP A 615 -15.69 -9.43 30.90
CA ASP A 615 -15.34 -9.71 32.30
C ASP A 615 -14.68 -11.08 32.42
N ARG A 616 -13.79 -11.22 33.42
CA ARG A 616 -13.09 -12.49 33.65
C ARG A 616 -14.04 -13.66 33.94
N SER A 617 -15.21 -13.39 34.53
CA SER A 617 -16.24 -14.40 34.78
C SER A 617 -16.85 -15.00 33.51
N GLU A 618 -16.69 -14.34 32.36
CA GLU A 618 -17.19 -14.80 31.06
C GLU A 618 -16.15 -15.59 30.26
N PHE A 619 -14.96 -15.83 30.84
CA PHE A 619 -13.90 -16.59 30.18
C PHE A 619 -14.35 -18.02 29.94
N MET A 620 -13.93 -18.59 28.81
CA MET A 620 -14.18 -20.00 28.50
C MET A 620 -13.47 -20.93 29.52
N ASP A 621 -12.29 -20.52 30.01
CA ASP A 621 -11.47 -21.23 31.01
C ASP A 621 -11.19 -22.71 30.68
N ALA A 622 -11.16 -23.06 29.39
CA ALA A 622 -10.82 -24.40 28.93
C ALA A 622 -9.30 -24.62 29.02
N ASP A 623 -8.87 -25.63 29.78
CA ASP A 623 -7.45 -25.96 29.97
C ASP A 623 -6.86 -26.60 28.69
N LEU A 624 -5.72 -26.06 28.26
CA LEU A 624 -5.00 -26.47 27.05
C LEU A 624 -3.53 -26.81 27.35
N SER A 625 -3.18 -27.00 28.62
CA SER A 625 -1.79 -27.25 29.03
C SER A 625 -1.20 -28.50 28.36
N ASP A 626 -2.02 -29.53 28.11
CA ASP A 626 -1.60 -30.76 27.42
C ASP A 626 -1.42 -30.62 25.91
N VAL A 627 -1.94 -29.53 25.30
CA VAL A 627 -1.94 -29.36 23.83
C VAL A 627 -0.89 -28.35 23.34
N ILE A 628 -0.17 -27.71 24.26
CA ILE A 628 1.01 -26.92 23.92
C ILE A 628 2.11 -27.87 23.46
N TRP A 629 2.40 -27.87 22.17
CA TRP A 629 3.45 -28.73 21.61
C TRP A 629 4.79 -28.01 21.64
N ARG A 630 5.76 -28.61 22.33
CA ARG A 630 7.14 -28.08 22.42
C ARG A 630 8.13 -28.68 21.41
N SER A 631 7.81 -29.79 20.73
CA SER A 631 8.83 -30.61 20.01
C SER A 631 8.66 -30.81 18.47
N PRO A 632 7.46 -31.05 17.87
CA PRO A 632 7.33 -31.35 16.44
C PRO A 632 7.63 -30.15 15.54
N SER A 633 7.44 -28.94 16.05
CA SER A 633 7.75 -27.69 15.37
C SER A 633 9.26 -27.50 15.15
N VAL A 634 10.10 -28.19 15.94
CA VAL A 634 11.57 -28.12 15.85
C VAL A 634 12.07 -28.68 14.52
N ASN A 635 11.57 -29.85 14.11
CA ASN A 635 11.94 -30.45 12.82
C ASN A 635 11.62 -29.52 11.63
N ARG A 636 10.54 -28.73 11.75
CA ARG A 636 10.18 -27.75 10.73
C ARG A 636 11.04 -26.49 10.79
N MET A 637 11.37 -26.00 11.99
CA MET A 637 12.34 -24.90 12.14
C MET A 637 13.70 -25.26 11.54
N GLU A 638 14.07 -26.54 11.58
CA GLU A 638 15.30 -27.08 11.00
C GLU A 638 15.18 -27.45 9.51
N ALA A 639 13.98 -27.44 8.92
CA ALA A 639 13.76 -27.78 7.52
C ALA A 639 14.41 -26.74 6.58
N GLY A 640 14.84 -27.20 5.40
CA GLY A 640 15.33 -26.31 4.36
C GLY A 640 14.22 -25.42 3.79
N ARG A 641 14.57 -24.16 3.50
CA ARG A 641 13.69 -23.21 2.80
C ARG A 641 13.31 -23.66 1.39
N LEU A 642 12.25 -23.08 0.86
CA LEU A 642 11.81 -23.39 -0.50
C LEU A 642 12.90 -23.04 -1.52
N GLY A 643 13.09 -23.92 -2.51
CA GLY A 643 14.12 -23.72 -3.54
C GLY A 643 15.56 -24.03 -3.11
N ARG A 644 15.83 -24.36 -1.84
CA ARG A 644 17.18 -24.66 -1.32
C ARG A 644 17.89 -25.80 -2.06
N HIS A 645 17.16 -26.74 -2.64
CA HIS A 645 17.71 -27.81 -3.47
C HIS A 645 18.39 -27.29 -4.77
N LEU A 646 18.15 -26.04 -5.15
CA LEU A 646 18.80 -25.36 -6.28
C LEU A 646 20.09 -24.65 -5.87
N ASP A 647 20.46 -24.63 -4.58
CA ASP A 647 21.65 -23.94 -4.08
C ASP A 647 22.89 -24.27 -4.91
N GLU A 648 23.22 -25.55 -5.08
CA GLU A 648 24.40 -25.98 -5.86
C GLU A 648 24.40 -25.42 -7.29
N LYS A 649 23.26 -25.48 -7.99
CA LYS A 649 23.12 -24.95 -9.36
C LYS A 649 23.12 -23.42 -9.42
N ALA A 650 22.65 -22.77 -8.36
CA ALA A 650 22.54 -21.32 -8.27
C ALA A 650 23.89 -20.64 -8.02
N HIS A 651 24.90 -21.39 -7.55
CA HIS A 651 26.27 -20.86 -7.44
C HIS A 651 26.87 -20.48 -8.80
N ASP A 652 26.46 -21.19 -9.86
CA ASP A 652 26.93 -20.94 -11.23
C ASP A 652 26.22 -19.78 -11.93
N TRP A 653 25.21 -19.18 -11.31
CA TRP A 653 24.49 -18.06 -11.90
C TRP A 653 25.35 -16.80 -11.96
N GLU A 654 25.44 -16.21 -13.16
CA GLU A 654 26.24 -15.02 -13.42
C GLU A 654 25.70 -13.82 -12.63
N VAL A 655 26.55 -13.18 -11.84
CA VAL A 655 26.30 -11.89 -11.18
C VAL A 655 27.23 -10.85 -11.77
N ARG A 656 26.69 -9.69 -12.14
CA ARG A 656 27.46 -8.60 -12.76
C ARG A 656 26.86 -7.22 -12.45
N PRO A 657 27.62 -6.13 -12.57
CA PRO A 657 27.08 -4.78 -12.45
C PRO A 657 25.96 -4.52 -13.46
N TYR A 658 24.86 -3.93 -13.01
CA TYR A 658 23.72 -3.56 -13.85
C TYR A 658 24.09 -2.37 -14.75
N ARG A 659 24.06 -2.60 -16.07
CA ARG A 659 24.31 -1.57 -17.09
C ARG A 659 23.24 -1.65 -18.16
N ASP A 660 22.35 -0.66 -18.18
CA ASP A 660 21.26 -0.60 -19.16
C ASP A 660 21.12 0.80 -19.80
N TYR A 661 22.18 1.24 -20.46
CA TYR A 661 22.30 2.62 -20.93
C TYR A 661 21.41 2.96 -22.13
N PHE A 662 21.06 2.00 -22.99
CA PHE A 662 20.34 2.27 -24.25
C PHE A 662 19.22 1.29 -24.56
N SER A 663 19.02 0.20 -23.81
CA SER A 663 17.92 -0.73 -24.15
C SER A 663 16.54 -0.09 -23.99
N PHE A 664 16.45 0.97 -23.17
CA PHE A 664 15.25 1.74 -22.97
C PHE A 664 14.74 2.45 -24.23
N LEU A 665 15.60 2.71 -25.23
CA LEU A 665 15.26 3.36 -26.51
C LEU A 665 14.43 2.47 -27.44
N LYS A 666 14.36 1.16 -27.16
CA LYS A 666 13.47 0.27 -27.92
C LYS A 666 12.02 0.58 -27.52
N PRO A 667 11.13 0.95 -28.48
CA PRO A 667 9.74 1.22 -28.15
C PRO A 667 9.07 -0.03 -27.59
N ARG A 668 8.41 0.13 -26.45
CA ARG A 668 7.64 -0.93 -25.78
C ARG A 668 6.14 -0.74 -25.95
N MET A 669 5.74 0.49 -26.25
CA MET A 669 4.39 0.82 -26.69
C MET A 669 4.41 1.55 -28.02
N VAL A 670 3.55 1.08 -28.90
CA VAL A 670 3.18 1.70 -30.18
C VAL A 670 1.66 1.75 -30.18
N VAL A 671 1.11 2.96 -30.18
CA VAL A 671 -0.34 3.19 -30.02
C VAL A 671 -0.82 4.06 -31.18
N PRO A 672 -1.78 3.60 -32.01
CA PRO A 672 -2.42 4.48 -32.97
C PRO A 672 -3.21 5.55 -32.22
N LEU A 673 -3.10 6.80 -32.66
CA LEU A 673 -3.76 7.95 -32.03
C LEU A 673 -4.74 8.60 -32.99
N LEU A 674 -5.85 9.09 -32.43
CA LEU A 674 -6.74 10.04 -33.08
C LEU A 674 -7.03 11.14 -32.07
N THR A 675 -6.30 12.26 -32.20
CA THR A 675 -6.50 13.42 -31.32
C THR A 675 -7.48 14.40 -31.97
N TYR A 676 -8.12 15.25 -31.18
CA TYR A 676 -9.00 16.30 -31.68
C TYR A 676 -8.60 17.62 -31.03
N GLU A 677 -8.45 18.64 -31.85
CA GLU A 677 -8.20 20.01 -31.43
C GLU A 677 -9.38 20.88 -31.91
N GLN A 678 -9.89 21.76 -31.05
CA GLN A 678 -11.06 22.58 -31.40
C GLN A 678 -10.76 23.50 -32.58
N GLY A 679 -11.79 23.87 -33.35
CA GLY A 679 -11.68 24.81 -34.47
C GLY A 679 -11.05 24.19 -35.73
N PRO A 680 -10.29 24.96 -36.53
CA PRO A 680 -9.86 24.56 -37.87
C PRO A 680 -8.86 23.39 -37.91
N VAL A 681 -8.24 23.03 -36.78
CA VAL A 681 -7.29 21.90 -36.70
C VAL A 681 -7.99 20.54 -36.79
N GLY A 682 -9.15 20.39 -36.14
CA GLY A 682 -9.99 19.20 -36.18
C GLY A 682 -9.30 17.92 -35.69
N TYR A 683 -9.63 16.79 -36.32
CA TYR A 683 -9.07 15.47 -36.00
C TYR A 683 -7.67 15.28 -36.57
N ARG A 684 -6.74 14.78 -35.74
CA ARG A 684 -5.35 14.51 -36.11
C ARG A 684 -5.03 13.01 -35.91
N PRO A 685 -5.15 12.17 -36.95
CA PRO A 685 -4.67 10.78 -36.88
C PRO A 685 -3.14 10.73 -36.74
N GLY A 686 -2.63 9.70 -36.07
CA GLY A 686 -1.20 9.57 -35.80
C GLY A 686 -0.79 8.30 -35.06
N VAL A 687 0.43 8.31 -34.53
CA VAL A 687 1.00 7.23 -33.72
C VAL A 687 1.79 7.80 -32.55
N MET A 688 1.74 7.11 -31.40
CA MET A 688 2.61 7.34 -30.26
C MET A 688 3.55 6.16 -30.06
N LEU A 689 4.83 6.47 -29.87
CA LEU A 689 5.86 5.55 -29.42
C LEU A 689 6.25 5.92 -27.99
N ALA A 690 6.44 4.93 -27.13
CA ALA A 690 6.92 5.18 -25.78
C ALA A 690 7.83 4.05 -25.28
N GLY A 691 8.77 4.41 -24.41
CA GLY A 691 9.73 3.49 -23.80
C GLY A 691 10.34 4.06 -22.52
N GLY A 692 11.16 3.27 -21.85
CA GLY A 692 11.86 3.67 -20.62
C GLY A 692 12.64 2.52 -20.01
N ASP A 693 13.45 2.80 -19.00
CA ASP A 693 14.34 1.85 -18.33
C ASP A 693 13.59 1.02 -17.27
N VAL A 694 14.07 -0.19 -16.98
CA VAL A 694 13.47 -1.08 -15.96
C VAL A 694 13.54 -0.48 -14.55
N LEU A 695 14.62 0.22 -14.21
CA LEU A 695 14.72 0.96 -12.95
C LEU A 695 14.00 2.31 -12.99
N ARG A 696 13.31 2.63 -14.10
CA ARG A 696 12.59 3.89 -14.31
C ARG A 696 13.47 5.13 -14.16
N ARG A 697 14.76 5.05 -14.51
CA ARG A 697 15.66 6.22 -14.46
C ARG A 697 15.48 7.16 -15.65
N SER A 698 15.01 6.64 -16.78
CA SER A 698 14.75 7.42 -17.97
C SER A 698 13.55 6.89 -18.72
N ASP A 699 12.81 7.78 -19.35
CA ASP A 699 11.66 7.48 -20.21
C ASP A 699 11.61 8.43 -21.39
N TYR A 700 10.92 8.01 -22.46
CA TYR A 700 10.62 8.87 -23.58
C TYR A 700 9.22 8.58 -24.14
N THR A 701 8.64 9.62 -24.74
CA THR A 701 7.43 9.57 -25.56
C THR A 701 7.69 10.31 -26.87
N LEU A 702 7.21 9.77 -27.98
CA LEU A 702 7.20 10.39 -29.30
C LEU A 702 5.80 10.28 -29.88
N GLU A 703 5.10 11.40 -30.02
CA GLU A 703 3.83 11.52 -30.73
C GLU A 703 4.07 12.10 -32.12
N LEU A 704 3.46 11.48 -33.15
CA LEU A 704 3.46 11.95 -34.53
C LEU A 704 2.02 11.98 -35.03
N THR A 705 1.51 13.14 -35.42
CA THR A 705 0.13 13.31 -35.90
C THR A 705 0.08 14.18 -37.15
N THR A 706 -0.97 14.04 -37.95
CA THR A 706 -1.15 14.84 -39.18
C THR A 706 -2.54 15.48 -39.22
N SER A 707 -2.63 16.74 -39.66
CA SER A 707 -3.89 17.40 -40.01
C SER A 707 -3.61 18.57 -40.96
N ASN A 708 -4.59 18.93 -41.81
CA ASN A 708 -4.48 20.06 -42.76
C ASN A 708 -3.18 20.04 -43.58
N SER A 709 -2.76 18.86 -44.03
CA SER A 709 -1.49 18.63 -44.76
C SER A 709 -0.21 18.99 -43.99
N GLN A 710 -0.29 19.17 -42.67
CA GLN A 710 0.83 19.46 -41.78
C GLN A 710 1.16 18.25 -40.89
N LEU A 711 2.47 18.02 -40.69
CA LEU A 711 2.99 17.08 -39.68
C LEU A 711 3.22 17.81 -38.36
N TRP A 712 2.67 17.25 -37.30
CA TRP A 712 2.79 17.69 -35.92
C TRP A 712 3.52 16.61 -35.10
N TYR A 713 4.33 17.03 -34.12
CA TYR A 713 5.07 16.10 -33.28
C TYR A 713 5.25 16.61 -31.86
N ASP A 714 5.38 15.69 -30.91
CA ASP A 714 5.85 15.96 -29.54
C ASP A 714 6.81 14.84 -29.14
N VAL A 715 8.07 15.20 -28.93
CA VAL A 715 9.09 14.33 -28.38
C VAL A 715 9.40 14.79 -26.98
N THR A 716 9.25 13.92 -26.00
CA THR A 716 9.62 14.19 -24.60
C THR A 716 10.57 13.11 -24.11
N TYR A 717 11.70 13.52 -23.54
CA TYR A 717 12.68 12.66 -22.86
C TYR A 717 12.87 13.14 -21.43
N ARG A 718 12.89 12.22 -20.48
CA ARG A 718 13.13 12.51 -19.06
C ARG A 718 14.26 11.65 -18.55
N ASN A 719 15.12 12.25 -17.72
CA ASN A 719 16.16 11.55 -17.00
C ASN A 719 16.15 11.96 -15.53
N ARG A 720 15.83 11.01 -14.66
CA ARG A 720 15.86 11.14 -13.19
C ARG A 720 16.89 10.22 -12.55
N SER A 721 17.98 9.90 -13.25
CA SER A 721 19.12 9.17 -12.67
C SER A 721 19.93 10.01 -11.66
N PHE A 722 19.77 11.33 -11.68
CA PHE A 722 20.33 12.29 -10.75
C PHE A 722 19.23 13.20 -10.22
N PHE A 723 19.48 13.86 -9.09
CA PHE A 723 18.56 14.85 -8.53
C PHE A 723 18.93 16.26 -9.04
N PRO A 724 17.96 17.10 -9.43
CA PRO A 724 16.51 16.84 -9.54
C PRO A 724 16.07 16.10 -10.82
N GLY A 725 17.02 15.87 -11.73
CA GLY A 725 16.76 15.31 -13.05
C GLY A 725 16.44 16.39 -14.07
N ILE A 726 16.20 15.98 -15.31
CA ILE A 726 15.89 16.86 -16.43
C ILE A 726 14.72 16.31 -17.24
N ALA A 727 13.95 17.23 -17.81
CA ALA A 727 12.94 16.95 -18.83
C ALA A 727 13.26 17.79 -20.07
N LEU A 728 13.46 17.13 -21.20
CA LEU A 728 13.68 17.76 -22.49
C LEU A 728 12.49 17.45 -23.39
N SER A 729 11.96 18.44 -24.08
CA SER A 729 10.97 18.20 -25.13
C SER A 729 11.25 19.02 -26.39
N ALA A 730 10.86 18.47 -27.53
CA ALA A 730 10.88 19.13 -28.82
C ALA A 730 9.55 18.85 -29.50
N PHE A 731 8.84 19.89 -29.89
CA PHE A 731 7.48 19.75 -30.40
C PHE A 731 7.16 20.77 -31.47
N ARG A 732 6.21 20.39 -32.33
CA ARG A 732 5.47 21.26 -33.23
C ARG A 732 4.00 20.97 -33.02
N GLU A 733 3.29 21.91 -32.40
CA GLU A 733 1.89 21.74 -32.02
C GLU A 733 0.99 22.84 -32.62
N PRO A 734 -0.23 22.49 -33.05
CA PRO A 734 -1.23 23.46 -33.45
C PRO A 734 -2.02 23.94 -32.22
N THR A 735 -2.28 25.24 -32.12
CA THR A 735 -3.25 25.81 -31.16
C THR A 735 -4.26 26.65 -31.92
N THR A 736 -5.56 26.46 -31.65
CA THR A 736 -6.58 27.31 -32.27
C THR A 736 -6.68 28.65 -31.55
N ALA A 737 -6.61 29.73 -32.32
CA ALA A 737 -6.83 31.09 -31.84
C ALA A 737 -7.99 31.75 -32.59
N GLY A 738 -8.93 32.31 -31.84
CA GLY A 738 -10.02 33.14 -32.38
C GLY A 738 -9.66 34.62 -32.26
N PHE A 739 -9.73 35.35 -33.37
CA PHE A 739 -9.57 36.80 -33.39
C PHE A 739 -10.91 37.45 -33.72
N LEU A 740 -11.25 38.50 -32.97
CA LEU A 740 -12.44 39.30 -33.24
C LEU A 740 -12.14 40.25 -34.40
N ASN A 741 -12.80 40.06 -35.54
CA ASN A 741 -12.68 40.90 -36.72
C ASN A 741 -14.07 41.43 -37.12
N ASN A 742 -14.30 42.74 -37.03
CA ASN A 742 -15.58 43.38 -37.37
C ASN A 742 -16.83 42.75 -36.73
N GLY A 743 -16.71 42.27 -35.49
CA GLY A 743 -17.81 41.61 -34.76
C GLY A 743 -18.02 40.13 -35.09
N VAL A 744 -17.23 39.56 -36.01
CA VAL A 744 -17.20 38.12 -36.33
C VAL A 744 -15.92 37.51 -35.75
N VAL A 745 -16.03 36.32 -35.16
CA VAL A 745 -14.87 35.58 -34.65
C VAL A 745 -14.30 34.73 -35.78
N GLU A 746 -13.13 35.10 -36.29
CA GLU A 746 -12.37 34.30 -37.24
C GLU A 746 -11.38 33.40 -36.50
N GLN A 747 -11.28 32.13 -36.89
CA GLN A 747 -10.40 31.15 -36.25
C GLN A 747 -9.20 30.82 -37.13
N TYR A 748 -8.02 30.79 -36.52
CA TYR A 748 -6.74 30.52 -37.16
C TYR A 748 -5.96 29.45 -36.38
N ILE A 749 -4.98 28.83 -37.04
CA ILE A 749 -4.08 27.85 -36.43
C ILE A 749 -2.76 28.55 -36.10
N LEU A 750 -2.42 28.57 -34.82
CA LEU A 750 -1.08 28.93 -34.37
C LEU A 750 -0.19 27.69 -34.45
N ASP A 751 0.78 27.71 -35.37
CA ASP A 751 1.81 26.69 -35.51
C ASP A 751 3.02 27.08 -34.65
N GLU A 752 3.17 26.37 -33.56
CA GLU A 752 4.23 26.60 -32.60
C GLU A 752 5.25 25.45 -32.64
N THR A 753 6.48 25.75 -33.04
CA THR A 753 7.60 24.80 -33.03
C THR A 753 8.59 25.22 -31.95
N ALA A 754 8.91 24.35 -31.00
CA ALA A 754 9.80 24.71 -29.90
C ALA A 754 10.59 23.54 -29.32
N VAL A 755 11.71 23.88 -28.67
CA VAL A 755 12.43 23.04 -27.74
C VAL A 755 12.23 23.60 -26.33
N ARG A 756 12.03 22.71 -25.37
CA ARG A 756 11.87 23.02 -23.94
C ARG A 756 12.83 22.19 -23.11
N ALA A 757 13.48 22.83 -22.15
CA ALA A 757 14.26 22.18 -21.11
C ALA A 757 13.69 22.58 -19.75
N GLY A 758 13.33 21.60 -18.93
CA GLY A 758 12.72 21.83 -17.62
C GLY A 758 13.38 20.99 -16.52
N ILE A 759 13.23 21.46 -15.30
CA ILE A 759 13.71 20.79 -14.09
C ILE A 759 12.50 20.49 -13.21
N PRO A 760 11.96 19.25 -13.24
CA PRO A 760 10.80 18.92 -12.42
C PRO A 760 11.23 18.64 -10.98
N LEU A 761 10.72 19.44 -10.04
CA LEU A 761 10.99 19.33 -8.61
C LEU A 761 9.71 18.91 -7.88
N THR A 762 9.83 17.89 -7.05
CA THR A 762 8.77 17.51 -6.11
C THR A 762 9.41 17.23 -4.76
N PHE A 763 8.92 17.92 -3.74
CA PHE A 763 9.40 17.83 -2.37
C PHE A 763 8.24 17.47 -1.46
N THR A 764 8.26 16.25 -0.93
CA THR A 764 7.24 15.80 0.02
C THR A 764 7.60 16.23 1.44
N ILE A 765 6.65 16.89 2.10
CA ILE A 765 6.76 17.32 3.50
C ILE A 765 5.95 16.35 4.34
N ASP A 766 6.59 15.86 5.41
CA ASP A 766 6.08 14.90 6.39
C ASP A 766 4.59 14.54 6.28
N THR A 767 4.33 13.31 5.84
CA THR A 767 2.98 12.76 5.71
C THR A 767 2.56 12.18 7.05
N TYR A 768 1.57 12.80 7.71
CA TYR A 768 0.96 12.24 8.91
C TYR A 768 -0.29 11.44 8.54
N ALA A 769 -1.44 11.77 9.12
CA ALA A 769 -2.73 11.54 8.48
C ALA A 769 -3.03 12.56 7.35
N ARG A 770 -2.24 13.64 7.29
CA ARG A 770 -2.36 14.72 6.29
C ARG A 770 -1.08 14.81 5.49
N SER A 771 -1.22 15.06 4.19
CA SER A 771 -0.09 15.17 3.27
C SER A 771 0.18 16.64 2.94
N SER A 772 1.46 17.01 2.92
CA SER A 772 1.90 18.29 2.36
C SER A 772 3.04 18.05 1.39
N TRP A 773 3.08 18.79 0.28
CA TRP A 773 4.20 18.71 -0.65
C TRP A 773 4.29 19.99 -1.47
N LEU A 774 5.48 20.26 -2.00
CA LEU A 774 5.76 21.32 -2.94
C LEU A 774 6.10 20.69 -4.29
N GLN A 775 5.45 21.15 -5.34
CA GLN A 775 5.84 20.89 -6.72
C GLN A 775 6.36 22.18 -7.32
N ALA A 776 7.46 22.12 -8.07
CA ALA A 776 7.98 23.24 -8.83
C ALA A 776 8.58 22.76 -10.16
N ASP A 777 8.22 23.40 -11.27
CA ASP A 777 8.62 22.99 -12.62
C ASP A 777 9.15 24.20 -13.42
N PRO A 778 10.32 24.78 -13.08
CA PRO A 778 10.99 25.77 -13.91
C PRO A 778 11.37 25.18 -15.28
N PHE A 779 11.23 25.99 -16.32
CA PHE A 779 11.66 25.62 -17.67
C PHE A 779 12.08 26.82 -18.51
N VAL A 780 12.93 26.55 -19.48
CA VAL A 780 13.25 27.47 -20.58
C VAL A 780 12.72 26.86 -21.87
N ARG A 781 12.19 27.72 -22.73
CA ARG A 781 11.64 27.36 -24.03
C ARG A 781 12.22 28.27 -25.11
N MET A 782 12.58 27.71 -26.24
CA MET A 782 13.02 28.44 -27.43
C MET A 782 12.27 27.89 -28.63
N GLY A 783 11.73 28.76 -29.48
CA GLY A 783 10.93 28.29 -30.59
C GLY A 783 10.47 29.39 -31.53
N THR A 784 9.58 29.00 -32.42
CA THR A 784 8.99 29.86 -33.43
C THR A 784 7.48 29.73 -33.43
N LEU A 785 6.79 30.81 -33.75
CA LEU A 785 5.33 30.88 -33.89
C LEU A 785 5.00 31.45 -35.26
N GLN A 786 4.07 30.82 -35.97
CA GLN A 786 3.52 31.32 -37.23
C GLN A 786 2.01 31.06 -37.28
N VAL A 787 1.27 31.87 -38.04
CA VAL A 787 -0.18 31.72 -38.21
C VAL A 787 -0.46 31.03 -39.55
N ILE A 788 -1.34 30.04 -39.50
CA ILE A 788 -1.81 29.27 -40.65
C ILE A 788 -3.33 29.40 -40.73
N ASP A 789 -3.86 29.55 -41.94
CA ASP A 789 -5.30 29.57 -42.19
C ASP A 789 -5.94 28.16 -42.03
N SER A 790 -7.26 28.08 -42.16
CA SER A 790 -7.99 26.80 -42.04
C SER A 790 -7.71 25.81 -43.18
N ARG A 791 -7.08 26.25 -44.29
CA ARG A 791 -6.70 25.42 -45.43
C ARG A 791 -5.27 24.90 -45.33
N GLY A 792 -4.49 25.38 -44.36
CA GLY A 792 -3.10 24.99 -44.15
C GLY A 792 -2.08 25.96 -44.78
N ASP A 793 -2.54 27.10 -45.31
CA ASP A 793 -1.67 28.12 -45.90
C ASP A 793 -1.07 29.03 -44.82
N VAL A 794 0.25 29.26 -44.89
CA VAL A 794 0.96 30.17 -43.97
C VAL A 794 0.60 31.62 -44.33
N ILE A 795 0.02 32.36 -43.38
CA ILE A 795 -0.48 33.72 -43.60
C ILE A 795 0.24 34.79 -42.76
N SER A 796 1.24 34.40 -41.96
CA SER A 796 2.10 35.33 -41.24
C SER A 796 3.57 34.98 -41.38
N ASP A 797 4.43 35.97 -41.18
CA ASP A 797 5.85 35.73 -40.97
C ASP A 797 6.08 34.89 -39.71
N ARG A 798 7.18 34.14 -39.71
CA ARG A 798 7.61 33.34 -38.59
C ARG A 798 8.26 34.24 -37.53
N SER A 799 7.71 34.25 -36.33
CA SER A 799 8.29 34.93 -35.19
C SER A 799 9.09 33.97 -34.33
N GLU A 800 10.34 34.29 -34.03
CA GLU A 800 11.16 33.56 -33.06
C GLU A 800 10.87 34.09 -31.65
N ASN A 801 10.93 33.23 -30.65
CA ASN A 801 10.81 33.62 -29.24
C ASN A 801 11.64 32.73 -28.31
N ALA A 802 12.02 33.30 -27.17
CA ALA A 802 12.57 32.57 -26.04
C ALA A 802 11.85 32.99 -24.75
N ARG A 803 11.44 31.99 -23.96
CA ARG A 803 10.61 32.16 -22.77
C ARG A 803 11.20 31.45 -21.57
N PHE A 804 11.06 32.08 -20.42
CA PHE A 804 11.22 31.44 -19.12
C PHE A 804 9.84 31.21 -18.54
N GLY A 805 9.57 29.97 -18.14
CA GLY A 805 8.32 29.62 -17.48
C GLY A 805 8.58 28.93 -16.15
N PHE A 806 7.63 29.08 -15.24
CA PHE A 806 7.70 28.48 -13.92
C PHE A 806 6.30 28.10 -13.46
N PHE A 807 6.15 26.89 -12.95
CA PHE A 807 4.97 26.47 -12.20
C PHE A 807 5.40 26.08 -10.79
N ALA A 808 4.62 26.47 -9.79
CA ALA A 808 4.76 25.95 -8.44
C ALA A 808 3.40 25.73 -7.81
N ALA A 809 3.29 24.67 -7.00
CA ALA A 809 2.12 24.37 -6.20
C ALA A 809 2.52 23.85 -4.82
N TRP A 810 2.04 24.51 -3.78
CA TRP A 810 2.14 24.05 -2.40
C TRP A 810 0.82 23.45 -1.96
N TYR A 811 0.85 22.15 -1.71
CA TYR A 811 -0.25 21.38 -1.15
C TYR A 811 0.00 21.31 0.35
N HIS A 812 -0.96 21.80 1.14
CA HIS A 812 -0.80 21.90 2.59
C HIS A 812 -1.90 21.15 3.32
N ARG A 813 -1.49 20.17 4.14
CA ARG A 813 -2.33 19.39 5.06
C ARG A 813 -3.58 18.80 4.40
N LEU A 814 -3.46 18.31 3.17
CA LEU A 814 -4.56 17.65 2.48
C LEU A 814 -4.89 16.33 3.17
N GLN A 815 -6.17 16.10 3.47
CA GLN A 815 -6.66 14.84 4.01
C GLN A 815 -8.05 14.51 3.44
N GLN A 816 -8.25 13.23 3.17
CA GLN A 816 -9.49 12.67 2.63
C GLN A 816 -9.81 11.38 3.39
N ASN A 817 -11.03 11.27 3.94
CA ASN A 817 -11.52 10.03 4.53
C ASN A 817 -11.90 9.04 3.42
N ILE A 818 -12.06 7.77 3.77
CA ILE A 818 -12.35 6.69 2.82
C ILE A 818 -13.50 7.04 1.85
N ARG A 819 -14.62 7.58 2.36
CA ARG A 819 -15.82 7.88 1.55
C ARG A 819 -15.93 9.31 1.05
N ASP A 820 -14.96 10.16 1.37
CA ASP A 820 -14.93 11.51 0.82
C ASP A 820 -14.61 11.44 -0.69
N HIS A 821 -15.17 12.39 -1.46
CA HIS A 821 -14.93 12.50 -2.91
C HIS A 821 -13.78 13.44 -3.27
N GLN A 822 -13.49 14.39 -2.39
CA GLN A 822 -12.40 15.34 -2.48
C GLN A 822 -11.82 15.52 -1.07
N PRO A 823 -10.64 16.16 -0.91
CA PRO A 823 -10.12 16.47 0.41
C PRO A 823 -11.16 17.22 1.27
N ASN A 824 -11.18 16.91 2.55
CA ASN A 824 -12.09 17.51 3.53
C ASN A 824 -11.42 18.64 4.35
N THR A 825 -10.10 18.83 4.17
CA THR A 825 -9.29 19.84 4.86
C THR A 825 -8.02 20.14 4.06
N GLY A 826 -7.38 21.26 4.39
CA GLY A 826 -6.16 21.74 3.78
C GLY A 826 -6.41 22.69 2.61
N PHE A 827 -5.33 23.10 1.95
CA PHE A 827 -5.41 24.00 0.80
C PHE A 827 -4.28 23.75 -0.18
N VAL A 828 -4.45 24.27 -1.40
CA VAL A 828 -3.42 24.30 -2.45
C VAL A 828 -3.22 25.74 -2.86
N VAL A 829 -1.99 26.24 -2.76
CA VAL A 829 -1.59 27.51 -3.37
C VAL A 829 -0.79 27.17 -4.61
N PHE A 830 -1.15 27.74 -5.76
CA PHE A 830 -0.39 27.51 -6.98
C PHE A 830 -0.15 28.82 -7.73
N ALA A 831 0.93 28.86 -8.48
CA ALA A 831 1.28 29.93 -9.39
C ALA A 831 1.96 29.35 -10.63
N SER A 832 1.67 29.95 -11.77
CA SER A 832 2.32 29.71 -13.04
C SER A 832 2.68 31.06 -13.64
N THR A 833 3.85 31.13 -14.26
CA THR A 833 4.26 32.29 -15.01
C THR A 833 4.96 31.86 -16.29
N ASP A 834 4.81 32.69 -17.32
CA ASP A 834 5.49 32.57 -18.60
C ASP A 834 5.91 33.98 -19.03
N HIS A 835 7.21 34.15 -19.26
CA HIS A 835 7.84 35.43 -19.55
C HIS A 835 8.71 35.29 -20.79
N GLU A 836 8.33 35.94 -21.89
CA GLU A 836 9.21 36.12 -23.04
C GLU A 836 10.31 37.13 -22.70
N PHE A 837 11.56 36.73 -22.91
CA PHE A 837 12.72 37.62 -22.78
C PHE A 837 13.37 37.95 -24.13
N TYR A 838 12.97 37.25 -25.19
CA TYR A 838 13.36 37.53 -26.57
C TYR A 838 12.19 37.20 -27.50
N THR A 839 11.94 38.06 -28.49
CA THR A 839 11.02 37.80 -29.60
C THR A 839 11.38 38.67 -30.80
N THR A 840 11.17 38.16 -32.01
CA THR A 840 11.26 38.97 -33.24
C THR A 840 9.97 39.73 -33.55
N ALA A 841 8.89 39.48 -32.80
CA ALA A 841 7.66 40.23 -32.96
C ALA A 841 7.70 41.58 -32.21
N ASP A 842 6.76 42.48 -32.51
CA ASP A 842 6.81 43.87 -32.01
C ASP A 842 6.68 44.04 -30.49
N MET A 843 6.30 43.00 -29.75
CA MET A 843 6.05 43.08 -28.31
C MET A 843 6.25 41.75 -27.60
N LEU A 844 6.98 41.79 -26.47
CA LEU A 844 7.16 40.69 -25.54
C LEU A 844 5.86 40.34 -24.83
N ARG A 845 5.59 39.05 -24.67
CA ARG A 845 4.49 38.56 -23.83
C ARG A 845 4.95 38.23 -22.42
N ARG A 846 4.08 38.52 -21.47
CA ARG A 846 4.25 38.09 -20.07
C ARG A 846 2.91 37.75 -19.45
N GLY A 847 2.90 36.74 -18.61
CA GLY A 847 1.71 36.32 -17.89
C GLY A 847 2.03 35.71 -16.54
N VAL A 848 1.11 35.91 -15.60
CA VAL A 848 1.07 35.21 -14.32
C VAL A 848 -0.35 34.71 -14.10
N ARG A 849 -0.49 33.45 -13.72
CA ARG A 849 -1.72 32.84 -13.26
C ARG A 849 -1.49 32.21 -11.90
N GLY A 850 -2.36 32.45 -10.94
CA GLY A 850 -2.23 31.81 -9.63
C GLY A 850 -3.53 31.77 -8.88
N GLY A 851 -3.55 31.04 -7.77
CA GLY A 851 -4.74 30.94 -6.95
C GLY A 851 -4.56 30.09 -5.71
N VAL A 852 -5.62 30.09 -4.90
CA VAL A 852 -5.75 29.28 -3.70
C VAL A 852 -7.00 28.42 -3.81
N ILE A 853 -6.85 27.13 -3.56
CA ILE A 853 -7.94 26.16 -3.50
C ILE A 853 -8.03 25.64 -2.06
N GLY A 854 -9.06 26.06 -1.32
CA GLY A 854 -9.34 25.60 0.04
C GLY A 854 -10.32 24.43 0.06
N PHE A 855 -10.10 23.51 0.99
CA PHE A 855 -10.96 22.36 1.24
C PHE A 855 -11.47 22.37 2.68
N LEU A 856 -12.78 22.15 2.84
CA LEU A 856 -13.42 22.04 4.14
C LEU A 856 -14.58 21.04 4.08
N SER A 857 -14.95 20.48 5.22
CA SER A 857 -16.09 19.57 5.34
C SER A 857 -17.13 20.17 6.26
N PRO A 858 -18.28 20.61 5.72
CA PRO A 858 -19.39 21.08 6.56
C PRO A 858 -19.92 20.01 7.52
N SER A 859 -19.85 18.72 7.16
CA SER A 859 -20.15 17.61 8.06
C SER A 859 -19.38 16.35 7.70
N LEU A 860 -18.45 15.95 8.57
CA LEU A 860 -17.64 14.73 8.40
C LEU A 860 -18.49 13.47 8.55
N ALA A 861 -19.51 13.50 9.42
CA ALA A 861 -20.35 12.34 9.73
C ALA A 861 -21.09 11.77 8.50
N VAL A 862 -21.35 12.62 7.51
CA VAL A 862 -21.99 12.27 6.23
C VAL A 862 -21.08 12.51 5.02
N ASN A 863 -19.78 12.72 5.22
CA ASN A 863 -18.76 12.87 4.16
C ASN A 863 -19.04 14.03 3.17
N HIS A 864 -19.68 15.12 3.63
CA HIS A 864 -19.88 16.31 2.80
C HIS A 864 -18.57 17.09 2.65
N SER A 865 -18.37 17.68 1.48
CA SER A 865 -17.15 18.45 1.22
C SER A 865 -17.44 19.70 0.41
N LEU A 866 -16.85 20.83 0.82
CA LEU A 866 -16.86 22.10 0.11
C LEU A 866 -15.43 22.42 -0.36
N ARG A 867 -15.31 22.76 -1.64
CA ARG A 867 -14.10 23.30 -2.26
C ARG A 867 -14.37 24.74 -2.64
N VAL A 868 -13.47 25.63 -2.24
CA VAL A 868 -13.50 27.05 -2.62
C VAL A 868 -12.21 27.34 -3.36
N ALA A 869 -12.28 27.94 -4.55
CA ALA A 869 -11.10 28.32 -5.31
C ALA A 869 -11.18 29.79 -5.71
N VAL A 870 -10.11 30.53 -5.43
CA VAL A 870 -9.90 31.91 -5.88
C VAL A 870 -8.70 31.90 -6.81
N GLU A 871 -8.87 32.35 -8.04
CA GLU A 871 -7.83 32.37 -9.05
C GLU A 871 -7.76 33.74 -9.73
N GLY A 872 -6.56 34.14 -10.13
CA GLY A 872 -6.32 35.35 -10.88
C GLY A 872 -5.39 35.08 -12.05
N VAL A 873 -5.59 35.81 -13.13
CA VAL A 873 -4.69 35.86 -14.28
C VAL A 873 -4.39 37.32 -14.59
N TYR A 874 -3.10 37.60 -14.77
CA TYR A 874 -2.57 38.83 -15.33
C TYR A 874 -1.81 38.47 -16.61
N GLN A 875 -2.04 39.19 -17.70
CA GLN A 875 -1.24 39.03 -18.92
C GLN A 875 -1.09 40.31 -19.73
N SER A 876 -0.07 40.35 -20.58
CA SER A 876 0.16 41.41 -21.56
C SER A 876 -0.97 41.52 -22.59
N SER A 877 -0.97 42.60 -23.37
CA SER A 877 -1.92 42.83 -24.47
C SER A 877 -1.96 41.70 -25.50
N ARG A 878 -0.83 41.05 -25.76
CA ARG A 878 -0.77 39.76 -26.45
C ARG A 878 -0.92 38.64 -25.39
N PRO A 879 -1.98 37.82 -25.43
CA PRO A 879 -2.25 36.82 -24.41
C PRO A 879 -1.25 35.66 -24.46
N ILE A 880 -0.97 35.07 -23.30
CA ILE A 880 -0.24 33.79 -23.17
C ILE A 880 -1.18 32.69 -22.69
N TYR A 881 -2.08 33.02 -21.75
CA TYR A 881 -3.02 32.07 -21.22
C TYR A 881 -4.35 32.19 -21.96
N SER A 882 -4.89 31.04 -22.37
CA SER A 882 -6.28 30.98 -22.76
C SER A 882 -7.17 31.31 -21.54
N LEU A 883 -7.99 32.35 -21.66
CA LEU A 883 -8.94 32.76 -20.61
C LEU A 883 -10.30 32.07 -20.72
N SER A 884 -10.60 31.45 -21.86
CA SER A 884 -11.85 30.70 -22.05
C SER A 884 -11.97 29.53 -21.07
N GLY A 885 -10.83 28.91 -20.70
CA GLY A 885 -10.76 27.74 -19.82
C GLY A 885 -10.58 28.01 -18.33
N LEU A 886 -10.67 29.27 -17.85
CA LEU A 886 -10.74 29.55 -16.40
C LEU A 886 -11.95 28.84 -15.76
N SER A 887 -12.94 28.49 -16.57
CA SER A 887 -13.94 27.45 -16.35
C SER A 887 -13.61 26.23 -17.22
N ARG A 888 -13.13 25.11 -16.64
CA ARG A 888 -12.96 23.85 -17.40
C ARG A 888 -14.27 23.07 -17.57
N GLU A 889 -15.30 23.43 -16.81
CA GLU A 889 -16.54 22.64 -16.71
C GLU A 889 -17.55 23.03 -17.81
N PHE A 890 -17.22 23.97 -18.72
CA PHE A 890 -18.04 24.40 -19.86
C PHE A 890 -17.22 24.97 -21.03
N ASP A 891 -17.74 24.84 -22.26
CA ASP A 891 -17.21 25.42 -23.52
C ASP A 891 -17.50 26.94 -23.67
N GLY A 892 -17.80 27.63 -22.56
CA GLY A 892 -18.16 29.05 -22.59
C GLY A 892 -16.94 29.96 -22.69
N ASN A 893 -16.76 30.62 -23.83
CA ASN A 893 -15.79 31.69 -24.07
C ASN A 893 -16.12 33.00 -23.31
N ILE A 894 -16.32 32.90 -21.99
CA ILE A 894 -16.87 33.97 -21.13
C ILE A 894 -15.88 35.14 -20.97
N LEU A 895 -14.58 34.86 -21.10
CA LEU A 895 -13.50 35.80 -20.78
C LEU A 895 -12.55 36.11 -21.96
N ILE A 896 -13.02 35.94 -23.21
CA ILE A 896 -12.18 36.30 -24.38
C ILE A 896 -11.85 37.80 -24.35
N GLY A 897 -10.55 38.12 -24.45
CA GLY A 897 -10.06 39.50 -24.63
C GLY A 897 -9.63 40.23 -23.35
N PHE A 898 -9.84 39.66 -22.15
CA PHE A 898 -9.41 40.29 -20.89
C PHE A 898 -7.90 40.17 -20.66
N ARG A 899 -7.32 41.16 -19.97
CA ARG A 899 -5.90 41.16 -19.56
C ARG A 899 -5.75 40.75 -18.11
N ASN A 900 -6.66 41.23 -17.26
CA ASN A 900 -6.73 40.91 -15.85
C ASN A 900 -8.07 40.26 -15.55
N ALA A 901 -8.05 38.98 -15.16
CA ALA A 901 -9.27 38.25 -14.87
C ALA A 901 -9.20 37.60 -13.49
N GLY A 902 -10.29 37.71 -12.73
CA GLY A 902 -10.49 37.04 -11.46
C GLY A 902 -11.53 35.94 -11.60
N ASN A 903 -11.35 34.84 -10.87
CA ASN A 903 -12.31 33.75 -10.82
C ASN A 903 -12.53 33.25 -9.39
N LEU A 904 -13.79 33.14 -8.98
CA LEU A 904 -14.23 32.56 -7.71
C LEU A 904 -15.11 31.34 -7.99
N ARG A 905 -14.73 30.18 -7.45
CA ARG A 905 -15.44 28.92 -7.64
C ARG A 905 -15.81 28.28 -6.32
N PHE A 906 -17.05 27.81 -6.24
CA PHE A 906 -17.50 26.96 -5.15
C PHE A 906 -17.95 25.62 -5.73
N ARG A 907 -17.57 24.54 -5.06
CA ARG A 907 -18.02 23.19 -5.39
C ARG A 907 -18.35 22.44 -4.11
N TYR A 908 -19.63 22.17 -3.92
CA TYR A 908 -20.15 21.39 -2.82
C TYR A 908 -20.54 20.00 -3.30
N THR A 909 -19.99 18.97 -2.67
CA THR A 909 -20.22 17.57 -3.04
C THR A 909 -20.95 16.85 -1.92
N ILE A 910 -22.07 16.23 -2.28
CA ILE A 910 -22.99 15.50 -1.40
C ILE A 910 -22.99 14.03 -1.84
N PRO A 911 -22.40 13.11 -1.07
CA PRO A 911 -22.46 11.69 -1.35
C PRO A 911 -23.91 11.19 -1.24
N LEU A 912 -24.43 10.54 -2.28
CA LEU A 912 -25.79 9.98 -2.28
C LEU A 912 -25.77 8.49 -1.93
N ALA A 913 -24.88 7.73 -2.57
CA ALA A 913 -24.75 6.29 -2.34
C ALA A 913 -23.34 5.78 -2.61
N THR A 914 -22.89 4.85 -1.79
CA THR A 914 -21.76 3.97 -2.11
C THR A 914 -22.33 2.65 -2.60
N VAL A 915 -22.28 2.43 -3.91
CA VAL A 915 -22.95 1.30 -4.56
C VAL A 915 -22.05 0.08 -4.53
N ASP A 916 -20.82 0.24 -5.00
CA ASP A 916 -19.78 -0.80 -5.00
C ASP A 916 -20.29 -2.14 -5.56
N ARG A 917 -21.03 -2.07 -6.68
CA ARG A 917 -21.63 -3.20 -7.40
C ARG A 917 -21.43 -3.02 -8.90
N GLY A 918 -21.27 -4.12 -9.61
CA GLY A 918 -21.24 -4.15 -11.07
C GLY A 918 -21.48 -5.53 -11.64
N SER A 919 -21.06 -5.71 -12.88
CA SER A 919 -21.19 -6.94 -13.65
C SER A 919 -19.81 -7.56 -13.92
N LEU A 920 -19.79 -8.89 -14.07
CA LEU A 920 -18.63 -9.61 -14.63
C LEU A 920 -18.76 -9.86 -16.12
N THR A 921 -19.98 -9.86 -16.65
CA THR A 921 -20.28 -10.04 -18.07
C THR A 921 -20.03 -8.76 -18.87
N VAL A 922 -20.14 -7.60 -18.22
CA VAL A 922 -19.82 -6.29 -18.81
C VAL A 922 -18.74 -5.65 -17.95
N PRO A 923 -17.64 -5.12 -18.52
CA PRO A 923 -16.56 -4.49 -17.77
C PRO A 923 -16.95 -3.09 -17.25
N LEU A 924 -18.09 -2.99 -16.56
CA LEU A 924 -18.62 -1.77 -15.97
C LEU A 924 -18.88 -1.97 -14.47
N PHE A 925 -18.48 -0.98 -13.69
CA PHE A 925 -18.62 -0.97 -12.24
C PHE A 925 -19.11 0.38 -11.76
N LEU A 926 -20.25 0.41 -11.06
CA LEU A 926 -20.74 1.63 -10.43
C LEU A 926 -20.24 1.69 -8.99
N HIS A 927 -19.31 2.62 -8.76
CA HIS A 927 -18.65 2.73 -7.45
C HIS A 927 -19.45 3.58 -6.46
N ARG A 928 -19.79 4.81 -6.85
CA ARG A 928 -20.50 5.80 -6.02
C ARG A 928 -21.42 6.65 -6.88
N ALA A 929 -22.47 7.17 -6.27
CA ALA A 929 -23.31 8.23 -6.79
C ALA A 929 -23.25 9.43 -5.82
N TYR A 930 -23.13 10.63 -6.36
CA TYR A 930 -23.02 11.86 -5.58
C TYR A 930 -23.62 13.02 -6.38
N LEU A 931 -24.09 14.05 -5.67
CA LEU A 931 -24.57 15.30 -6.24
C LEU A 931 -23.48 16.35 -6.06
N VAL A 932 -23.18 17.11 -7.12
CA VAL A 932 -22.31 18.27 -7.06
C VAL A 932 -23.13 19.52 -7.32
N LEU A 933 -23.12 20.44 -6.36
CA LEU A 933 -23.58 21.81 -6.56
C LEU A 933 -22.36 22.68 -6.78
N PHE A 934 -22.35 23.51 -7.81
CA PHE A 934 -21.24 24.41 -8.03
C PHE A 934 -21.69 25.75 -8.58
N THR A 935 -20.86 26.75 -8.30
CA THR A 935 -20.96 28.09 -8.88
C THR A 935 -19.58 28.55 -9.34
N ASN A 936 -19.55 29.29 -10.42
CA ASN A 936 -18.33 29.82 -11.03
C ASN A 936 -18.56 31.27 -11.44
N THR A 937 -17.92 32.20 -10.74
CA THR A 937 -18.05 33.65 -10.96
C THR A 937 -16.74 34.20 -11.50
N ALA A 938 -16.78 34.67 -12.74
CA ALA A 938 -15.66 35.27 -13.43
C ALA A 938 -15.84 36.79 -13.58
N THR A 939 -14.76 37.56 -13.45
CA THR A 939 -14.78 39.03 -13.52
C THR A 939 -13.55 39.61 -14.21
N ASP A 940 -13.73 40.73 -14.90
CA ASP A 940 -12.67 41.58 -15.44
C ASP A 940 -12.15 42.52 -14.34
N LEU A 941 -10.88 42.35 -13.95
CA LEU A 941 -10.26 43.12 -12.87
C LEU A 941 -9.79 44.50 -13.32
N ASP A 942 -9.85 44.82 -14.61
CA ASP A 942 -9.55 46.16 -15.13
C ASP A 942 -10.73 47.14 -14.97
N ARG A 943 -11.91 46.65 -14.55
CA ARG A 943 -13.12 47.46 -14.33
C ARG A 943 -13.44 47.54 -12.84
N ALA A 944 -14.20 48.57 -12.45
CA ALA A 944 -14.74 48.65 -11.09
C ALA A 944 -15.59 47.40 -10.79
N PHE A 945 -15.42 46.81 -9.60
CA PHE A 945 -16.17 45.64 -9.19
C PHE A 945 -17.65 45.99 -9.10
N ASP A 946 -18.42 45.51 -10.07
CA ASP A 946 -19.88 45.64 -10.16
C ASP A 946 -20.44 44.29 -10.60
N LEU A 947 -21.59 43.91 -10.03
CA LEU A 947 -22.29 42.66 -10.34
C LEU A 947 -22.62 42.56 -11.85
N GLU A 948 -22.86 43.67 -12.53
CA GLU A 948 -23.09 43.70 -13.99
C GLU A 948 -21.84 43.28 -14.82
N ASN A 949 -20.63 43.46 -14.28
CA ASN A 949 -19.37 43.04 -14.90
C ASN A 949 -18.92 41.64 -14.47
N THR A 950 -19.74 40.94 -13.68
CA THR A 950 -19.50 39.55 -13.28
C THR A 950 -20.36 38.61 -14.12
N ARG A 951 -19.80 37.47 -14.52
CA ARG A 951 -20.58 36.38 -15.12
C ARG A 951 -20.52 35.17 -14.20
N THR A 952 -21.68 34.77 -13.70
CA THR A 952 -21.82 33.62 -12.81
C THR A 952 -22.58 32.50 -13.51
N ILE A 953 -22.11 31.27 -13.32
CA ILE A 953 -22.80 30.05 -13.75
C ILE A 953 -23.03 29.18 -12.52
N ASP A 954 -24.28 28.79 -12.30
CA ASP A 954 -24.70 27.89 -11.22
C ASP A 954 -25.31 26.62 -11.82
N MET A 955 -24.86 25.44 -11.40
CA MET A 955 -25.52 24.18 -11.77
C MET A 955 -25.49 23.12 -10.66
N ALA A 956 -26.24 22.06 -10.91
CA ALA A 956 -26.25 20.81 -10.17
C ALA A 956 -25.99 19.64 -11.15
N GLY A 957 -25.15 18.67 -10.76
CA GLY A 957 -24.77 17.54 -11.62
C GLY A 957 -24.47 16.26 -10.84
#